data_AF-A0A955JH34-F1
#
_entry.id   AF-A0A955JH34-F1
#
_cell.length_a   1.000
_cell.length_b   1.000
_cell.length_c   1.000
_cell.angle_alpha   90.00
_cell.angle_beta   90.00
_cell.angle_gamma   90.00
#
_symmetry.space_group_name_H-M   'P 1'
#
loop_
_entity.id
_entity.type
_entity.pdbx_description
1 polymer ?
#
loop_
_entity_poly.entity_id
_entity_poly.type
_entity_poly.pdbx_seq_one_letter_code
_entity_poly.pdbx_strand_id
1 'polypeptide(L)'
;TQFADYHGHGWMFRGAFKMDRKGNLLDKNGDIIPYDDPDKFKGVYPLEGVPGDHFTAASQHARRAVHLKDIHAEVGMHCVDCHFTYDVHNDGNMYAEYQAAIEVRCQDCHGTATEYAEFFPTGPAASAPGHFSLGPESFLDHLTPFGEPQFERDENGQMIQRSMMEEDKQWVVSQVKDSVTYGNPAYNERAAYYKTITKDNTWDPARTVSPADLAHQDSTMECYACHTSWVTACFGCHLPQRANVKAQSNHFEGQITRNLATYNPQVVRDAEFMLGVSPNVKNNTIAPVRSSSAVLISSEDAQRRRIYGQIPTMASNGMSSQIFNTHFPHTVRKTETRTCDDCHVSNQNNNNAWMAQVMLLGTNQVGFMGHVAWVGAGSDGIHGVAITEWEEPQCVIGSPMHAEVYPDNYQKFVDGGRILPKHEHHGGTDVRSVQLRGEYLYTASGAGGVEVFDVAQVFNKDFSEKIVTAPVSPLGQDTHLSTSFATAIALPTNQYTSMSRVYRPENHEQAYVYRGKTQNLHESYRYLYVTDRFEGLILVDVNCLTDGDPQNNFIERSLTFNPNGLLDGAENLAIAGTTVYVCCDRGIVAVDISDPLAPRVLAEIGAPYIVKPTSIAVQFRYAFVTDSEGVKVLDVTLPAQMSAVPGARIPLPDARDIYVAKTYGYVAAGAQGLVILDLERPEQPRVDQTWNADGQIDDLNQVKIAMTNDSVYAYLADGWNGLRVAVLVHPGDGPRSPYGWSQRPMPKLIAQRPLGGPALAVSKALDRDRAVDESGHQMTVFGRIGGRPMTLEEMRRLYLKNGKIYSVSNDPPAHARRPEERVASDSPQKR
;
A
#
# COMPACT_ATOMS: atom_id res chain seq x y z
N THR A 1 -5.18 24.62 4.21
CA THR A 1 -3.92 23.87 4.33
C THR A 1 -2.78 24.79 3.96
N GLN A 2 -1.99 25.23 4.93
CA GLN A 2 -0.79 26.04 4.69
C GLN A 2 0.39 25.11 4.35
N PHE A 3 1.21 25.55 3.40
CA PHE A 3 2.36 24.84 2.83
C PHE A 3 3.45 24.67 3.88
N ALA A 4 3.99 23.46 4.04
CA ALA A 4 4.90 23.16 5.15
C ALA A 4 6.15 22.36 4.74
N ASP A 5 5.98 21.34 3.90
CA ASP A 5 7.05 20.38 3.61
C ASP A 5 7.30 20.32 2.10
N TYR A 6 8.57 20.28 1.68
CA TYR A 6 8.98 20.24 0.27
C TYR A 6 9.38 18.81 -0.11
N HIS A 7 9.00 18.37 -1.32
CA HIS A 7 9.36 17.06 -1.87
C HIS A 7 9.86 17.23 -3.31
N GLY A 8 10.77 16.38 -3.80
CA GLY A 8 11.43 16.48 -5.11
C GLY A 8 10.55 16.38 -6.37
N HIS A 9 9.23 16.15 -6.22
CA HIS A 9 8.25 16.38 -7.28
C HIS A 9 7.45 17.69 -7.13
N GLY A 10 7.60 18.41 -6.02
CA GLY A 10 6.83 19.61 -5.64
C GLY A 10 5.62 19.37 -4.73
N TRP A 11 5.44 18.19 -4.12
CA TRP A 11 4.15 17.81 -3.50
C TRP A 11 4.31 17.39 -2.05
N MET A 12 4.11 18.34 -1.13
CA MET A 12 3.68 18.12 0.26
C MET A 12 2.98 19.41 0.76
N PHE A 13 1.70 19.56 0.43
CA PHE A 13 0.89 20.78 0.66
C PHE A 13 0.39 20.95 2.11
N ARG A 14 0.87 20.13 3.05
CA ARG A 14 0.50 20.13 4.47
C ARG A 14 1.67 19.61 5.31
N GLY A 15 1.74 19.97 6.58
CA GLY A 15 2.73 19.35 7.48
C GLY A 15 2.32 17.93 7.87
N ALA A 16 3.33 17.07 8.01
CA ALA A 16 3.18 15.74 8.60
C ALA A 16 3.34 15.81 10.12
N PHE A 17 2.40 15.24 10.86
CA PHE A 17 2.40 15.29 12.33
C PHE A 17 2.46 13.89 12.93
N LYS A 18 3.09 13.81 14.11
CA LYS A 18 3.11 12.57 14.89
C LYS A 18 1.69 12.16 15.22
N MET A 19 1.33 10.93 14.83
CA MET A 19 0.03 10.32 15.08
C MET A 19 0.20 8.88 15.53
N ASP A 20 -0.75 8.36 16.30
CA ASP A 20 -0.88 6.91 16.47
C ASP A 20 -1.46 6.26 15.21
N ARG A 21 -1.44 4.92 15.15
CA ARG A 21 -2.02 4.15 14.02
C ARG A 21 -3.53 4.37 13.84
N LYS A 22 -4.24 4.90 14.85
CA LYS A 22 -5.68 5.19 14.80
C LYS A 22 -5.99 6.62 14.28
N GLY A 23 -4.97 7.44 14.05
CA GLY A 23 -5.10 8.81 13.56
C GLY A 23 -5.31 9.87 14.65
N ASN A 24 -5.00 9.55 15.91
CA ASN A 24 -4.96 10.55 16.97
C ASN A 24 -3.65 11.33 16.89
N LEU A 25 -3.71 12.66 16.94
CA LEU A 25 -2.52 13.52 17.05
C LEU A 25 -1.83 13.30 18.38
N LEU A 26 -0.50 13.23 18.38
CA LEU A 26 0.30 12.99 19.58
C LEU A 26 1.23 14.15 19.86
N ASP A 27 1.47 14.39 21.14
CA ASP A 27 2.52 15.29 21.61
C ASP A 27 3.89 14.59 21.66
N LYS A 28 4.91 15.32 22.16
CA LYS A 28 6.28 14.80 22.31
C LYS A 28 6.36 13.59 23.25
N ASN A 29 5.51 13.52 24.27
CA ASN A 29 5.47 12.43 25.24
C ASN A 29 4.69 11.21 24.71
N GLY A 30 3.89 11.42 23.65
CA GLY A 30 3.01 10.40 23.08
C GLY A 30 1.58 10.47 23.62
N ASP A 31 1.24 11.53 24.34
CA ASP A 31 -0.12 11.76 24.83
C ASP A 31 -1.02 12.25 23.68
N ILE A 32 -2.28 11.80 23.68
CA ILE A 32 -3.26 12.20 22.67
C ILE A 32 -3.62 13.68 22.86
N ILE A 33 -3.50 14.44 21.78
CA ILE A 33 -3.96 15.82 21.70
C ILE A 33 -5.43 15.81 21.24
N PRO A 34 -6.36 16.44 21.97
CA PRO A 34 -7.75 16.54 21.54
C PRO A 34 -7.85 17.21 20.16
N TYR A 35 -8.68 16.65 19.28
CA TYR A 35 -8.80 17.16 17.91
C TYR A 35 -9.45 18.53 17.82
N ASP A 36 -10.36 18.84 18.74
CA ASP A 36 -11.02 20.13 18.88
C ASP A 36 -10.18 21.17 19.63
N ASP A 37 -8.99 20.82 20.14
CA ASP A 37 -8.07 21.76 20.78
C ASP A 37 -7.68 22.87 19.77
N PRO A 38 -8.02 24.14 20.03
CA PRO A 38 -7.69 25.25 19.13
C PRO A 38 -6.19 25.57 19.11
N ASP A 39 -5.44 25.20 20.15
CA ASP A 39 -4.01 25.46 20.31
C ASP A 39 -3.13 24.29 19.84
N LYS A 40 -3.70 23.20 19.30
CA LYS A 40 -2.93 21.99 18.91
C LYS A 40 -1.76 22.24 17.96
N PHE A 41 -1.83 23.26 17.10
CA PHE A 41 -0.77 23.64 16.16
C PHE A 41 -0.03 24.94 16.53
N LYS A 42 -0.31 25.50 17.72
CA LYS A 42 0.33 26.73 18.18
C LYS A 42 1.84 26.54 18.29
N GLY A 43 2.62 27.49 17.76
CA GLY A 43 4.08 27.43 17.73
C GLY A 43 4.68 26.47 16.70
N VAL A 44 3.84 25.86 15.84
CA VAL A 44 4.30 24.96 14.76
C VAL A 44 4.27 25.63 13.38
N TYR A 45 3.25 26.46 13.10
CA TYR A 45 3.19 27.30 11.90
C TYR A 45 3.25 28.79 12.27
N PRO A 46 3.94 29.63 11.48
CA PRO A 46 3.71 31.06 11.54
C PRO A 46 2.26 31.32 11.11
N LEU A 47 1.46 31.96 11.98
CA LEU A 47 0.13 32.42 11.59
C LEU A 47 0.32 33.60 10.61
N GLU A 48 0.10 33.37 9.31
CA GLU A 48 0.07 34.45 8.32
C GLU A 48 -0.87 35.57 8.80
N GLY A 49 -0.34 36.80 8.88
CA GLY A 49 -1.09 38.00 9.29
C GLY A 49 -0.76 38.56 10.67
N VAL A 50 0.18 37.97 11.43
CA VAL A 50 0.65 38.52 12.72
C VAL A 50 2.07 39.11 12.56
N PRO A 51 2.23 40.45 12.54
CA PRO A 51 3.55 41.07 12.57
C PRO A 51 4.27 40.75 13.88
N GLY A 52 5.47 40.13 13.80
CA GLY A 52 6.36 39.95 14.95
C GLY A 52 6.81 38.52 15.29
N ASP A 53 6.38 37.49 14.55
CA ASP A 53 6.83 36.12 14.79
C ASP A 53 8.17 35.85 14.08
N HIS A 54 9.23 36.50 14.55
CA HIS A 54 10.61 36.15 14.21
C HIS A 54 10.99 34.96 15.10
N PHE A 55 11.09 33.78 14.50
CA PHE A 55 11.57 32.57 15.17
C PHE A 55 12.93 32.82 15.83
N THR A 56 12.91 33.04 17.15
CA THR A 56 14.10 32.87 17.99
C THR A 56 14.00 31.47 18.59
N ALA A 57 15.09 30.70 18.48
CA ALA A 57 15.22 29.33 18.98
C ALA A 57 14.97 29.16 20.50
N ALA A 58 14.63 30.25 21.21
CA ALA A 58 14.51 30.34 22.65
C ALA A 58 13.06 30.28 23.19
N SER A 59 12.04 30.38 22.35
CA SER A 59 10.65 30.27 22.80
C SER A 59 10.26 28.79 23.02
N GLN A 60 10.55 28.26 24.20
CA GLN A 60 10.08 26.95 24.69
C GLN A 60 8.56 26.89 24.95
N HIS A 61 7.76 27.83 24.42
CA HIS A 61 6.31 27.77 24.48
C HIS A 61 5.77 26.71 23.50
N ALA A 62 5.91 25.45 23.94
CA ALA A 62 5.13 24.26 23.65
C ALA A 62 4.53 24.14 22.23
N ARG A 63 5.32 23.65 21.27
CA ARG A 63 4.76 22.91 20.13
C ARG A 63 3.96 21.74 20.70
N ARG A 64 2.63 21.85 20.71
CA ARG A 64 1.77 20.81 21.29
C ARG A 64 1.79 19.58 20.41
N ALA A 65 1.44 19.71 19.14
CA ALA A 65 1.67 18.68 18.13
C ALA A 65 3.14 18.66 17.66
N VAL A 66 3.66 17.47 17.40
CA VAL A 66 5.02 17.29 16.87
C VAL A 66 4.97 17.28 15.33
N HIS A 67 5.55 18.30 14.70
CA HIS A 67 5.80 18.31 13.25
C HIS A 67 7.01 17.41 12.94
N LEU A 68 6.80 16.45 12.05
CA LEU A 68 7.79 15.46 11.65
C LEU A 68 8.72 15.98 10.53
N LYS A 69 9.23 17.20 10.70
CA LYS A 69 10.23 17.79 9.80
C LYS A 69 11.54 16.99 9.86
N ASP A 70 12.35 16.97 8.81
CA ASP A 70 13.71 16.45 8.92
C ASP A 70 14.48 17.15 10.04
N ILE A 71 15.22 16.39 10.86
CA ILE A 71 15.99 16.96 11.98
C ILE A 71 17.06 17.94 11.50
N HIS A 72 17.70 17.69 10.34
CA HIS A 72 18.73 18.58 9.79
C HIS A 72 18.11 19.93 9.39
N ALA A 73 16.96 19.88 8.72
CA ALA A 73 16.22 21.09 8.37
C ALA A 73 15.59 21.78 9.59
N GLU A 74 15.31 21.06 10.68
CA GLU A 74 14.82 21.64 11.93
C GLU A 74 15.91 22.40 12.69
N VAL A 75 17.16 21.91 12.71
CA VAL A 75 18.30 22.63 13.29
C VAL A 75 18.86 23.73 12.38
N GLY A 76 18.24 23.91 11.22
CA GLY A 76 18.49 25.01 10.30
C GLY A 76 19.58 24.75 9.27
N MET A 77 19.87 23.50 8.93
CA MET A 77 20.74 23.17 7.79
C MET A 77 20.02 23.42 6.46
N HIS A 78 20.80 23.81 5.45
CA HIS A 78 20.41 23.97 4.06
C HIS A 78 20.93 22.80 3.21
N CYS A 79 20.41 22.63 1.99
CA CYS A 79 20.82 21.53 1.10
C CYS A 79 22.34 21.46 0.92
N VAL A 80 23.00 22.61 0.80
CA VAL A 80 24.45 22.72 0.56
C VAL A 80 25.30 22.31 1.77
N ASP A 81 24.69 22.23 2.96
CA ASP A 81 25.39 21.71 4.14
C ASP A 81 25.56 20.18 4.07
N CYS A 82 24.77 19.46 3.25
CA CYS A 82 24.84 17.99 3.13
C CYS A 82 25.01 17.49 1.69
N HIS A 83 25.06 18.38 0.69
CA HIS A 83 25.34 18.06 -0.70
C HIS A 83 26.67 18.67 -1.10
N PHE A 84 27.66 17.81 -1.37
CA PHE A 84 29.05 18.19 -1.54
C PHE A 84 29.44 18.34 -3.02
N THR A 85 30.73 18.25 -3.30
CA THR A 85 31.35 18.59 -4.59
C THR A 85 30.76 17.79 -5.76
N TYR A 86 30.63 16.47 -5.65
CA TYR A 86 30.12 15.64 -6.75
C TYR A 86 28.61 15.76 -6.89
N ASP A 87 27.87 15.89 -5.77
CA ASP A 87 26.42 16.11 -5.79
C ASP A 87 26.03 17.44 -6.50
N VAL A 88 26.85 18.50 -6.34
CA VAL A 88 26.56 19.85 -6.85
C VAL A 88 27.24 20.15 -8.19
N HIS A 89 28.49 19.75 -8.37
CA HIS A 89 29.31 20.11 -9.53
C HIS A 89 29.48 18.99 -10.56
N ASN A 90 28.95 17.79 -10.28
CA ASN A 90 29.10 16.57 -11.08
C ASN A 90 30.56 16.03 -11.07
N ASP A 91 30.72 14.74 -11.37
CA ASP A 91 31.99 14.00 -11.38
C ASP A 91 32.49 13.66 -12.81
N GLY A 92 31.80 14.19 -13.82
CA GLY A 92 32.00 13.93 -15.24
C GLY A 92 31.24 12.72 -15.76
N ASN A 93 30.48 12.00 -14.93
CA ASN A 93 29.74 10.80 -15.33
C ASN A 93 28.26 11.11 -15.65
N MET A 94 27.72 10.38 -16.63
CA MET A 94 26.27 10.32 -16.87
C MET A 94 25.71 9.06 -16.21
N TYR A 95 24.86 9.27 -15.22
CA TYR A 95 24.22 8.19 -14.48
C TYR A 95 22.91 7.74 -15.11
N ALA A 96 22.67 6.43 -15.16
CA ALA A 96 21.38 5.88 -15.60
C ALA A 96 20.24 6.14 -14.59
N GLU A 97 20.58 6.44 -13.33
CA GLU A 97 19.61 6.72 -12.28
C GLU A 97 20.17 7.69 -11.22
N TYR A 98 19.29 8.49 -10.61
CA TYR A 98 19.66 9.52 -9.65
C TYR A 98 20.42 8.99 -8.42
N GLN A 99 20.08 7.79 -7.94
CA GLN A 99 20.71 7.21 -6.74
C GLN A 99 22.18 6.86 -6.95
N ALA A 100 22.63 6.68 -8.19
CA ALA A 100 24.02 6.42 -8.52
C ALA A 100 24.89 7.70 -8.43
N ALA A 101 24.27 8.88 -8.48
CA ALA A 101 24.95 10.16 -8.37
C ALA A 101 25.16 10.62 -6.91
N ILE A 102 24.70 9.84 -5.92
CA ILE A 102 24.79 10.21 -4.51
C ILE A 102 26.23 10.05 -4.03
N GLU A 103 26.79 11.11 -3.46
CA GLU A 103 28.15 11.14 -2.93
C GLU A 103 28.24 10.68 -1.46
N VAL A 104 27.30 11.11 -0.62
CA VAL A 104 27.34 10.92 0.84
C VAL A 104 26.34 9.88 1.35
N ARG A 105 26.73 9.16 2.41
CA ARG A 105 25.87 8.30 3.23
C ARG A 105 25.83 8.79 4.68
N CYS A 106 24.78 8.42 5.43
CA CYS A 106 24.61 8.84 6.82
C CYS A 106 25.83 8.48 7.70
N GLN A 107 26.40 7.29 7.49
CA GLN A 107 27.56 6.80 8.23
C GLN A 107 28.84 7.62 8.00
N ASP A 108 28.94 8.34 6.89
CA ASP A 108 30.13 9.13 6.55
C ASP A 108 30.30 10.31 7.52
N CYS A 109 29.19 10.80 8.08
CA CYS A 109 29.18 11.86 9.10
C CYS A 109 28.92 11.33 10.52
N HIS A 110 28.06 10.31 10.66
CA HIS A 110 27.60 9.83 11.97
C HIS A 110 28.31 8.56 12.47
N GLY A 111 29.08 7.88 11.62
CA GLY A 111 29.67 6.58 11.92
C GLY A 111 28.64 5.46 11.98
N THR A 112 29.06 4.32 12.51
CA THR A 112 28.23 3.12 12.69
C THR A 112 28.03 2.82 14.18
N ALA A 113 27.32 1.73 14.49
CA ALA A 113 27.22 1.25 15.87
C ALA A 113 28.58 0.78 16.45
N THR A 114 29.59 0.54 15.60
CA THR A 114 30.87 -0.04 16.01
C THR A 114 32.06 0.88 15.77
N GLU A 115 31.94 1.84 14.85
CA GLU A 115 33.02 2.72 14.39
C GLU A 115 32.57 4.19 14.39
N TYR A 116 33.49 5.09 14.68
CA TYR A 116 33.24 6.53 14.52
C TYR A 116 33.33 6.90 13.03
N ALA A 117 32.69 8.00 12.64
CA ALA A 117 32.86 8.51 11.28
C ALA A 117 34.33 8.86 10.99
N GLU A 118 34.77 8.49 9.80
CA GLU A 118 36.07 8.88 9.24
C GLU A 118 35.96 10.15 8.38
N PHE A 119 34.75 10.63 8.08
CA PHE A 119 34.49 11.84 7.27
C PHE A 119 35.03 11.74 5.85
N PHE A 120 34.79 10.57 5.24
CA PHE A 120 35.03 10.30 3.84
C PHE A 120 33.73 9.86 3.16
N PRO A 121 33.44 10.34 1.94
CA PRO A 121 32.25 9.94 1.23
C PRO A 121 32.33 8.47 0.80
N THR A 122 31.27 7.70 1.08
CA THR A 122 31.16 6.28 0.69
C THR A 122 29.96 6.01 -0.24
N GLY A 123 29.33 7.06 -0.75
CA GLY A 123 28.22 6.94 -1.69
C GLY A 123 28.63 6.37 -3.05
N PRO A 124 27.64 5.94 -3.87
CA PRO A 124 27.91 5.38 -5.19
C PRO A 124 28.77 6.27 -6.11
N ALA A 125 28.56 7.59 -6.11
CA ALA A 125 29.33 8.52 -6.94
C ALA A 125 30.77 8.67 -6.45
N ALA A 126 30.98 8.74 -5.13
CA ALA A 126 32.31 8.81 -4.54
C ALA A 126 33.16 7.56 -4.78
N SER A 127 32.49 6.41 -4.94
CA SER A 127 33.12 5.12 -5.19
C SER A 127 33.36 4.83 -6.68
N ALA A 128 32.85 5.68 -7.59
CA ALA A 128 32.94 5.47 -9.03
C ALA A 128 34.21 6.14 -9.60
N PRO A 129 34.97 5.47 -10.50
CA PRO A 129 36.07 6.12 -11.20
C PRO A 129 35.52 7.18 -12.19
N GLY A 130 35.76 8.45 -11.90
CA GLY A 130 35.35 9.60 -12.74
C GLY A 130 36.46 10.19 -13.60
N HIS A 131 36.07 10.89 -14.68
CA HIS A 131 37.00 11.59 -15.59
C HIS A 131 37.70 12.80 -14.94
N PHE A 132 37.10 13.33 -13.87
CA PHE A 132 37.65 14.38 -12.99
C PHE A 132 37.84 13.87 -11.55
N SER A 133 38.03 12.56 -11.36
CA SER A 133 38.22 11.99 -10.03
C SER A 133 39.48 12.58 -9.40
N LEU A 134 39.31 13.48 -8.43
CA LEU A 134 40.39 14.02 -7.60
C LEU A 134 40.82 13.01 -6.50
N GLY A 135 40.23 11.80 -6.49
CA GLY A 135 40.24 10.90 -5.34
C GLY A 135 39.15 11.28 -4.33
N PRO A 136 38.93 10.48 -3.27
CA PRO A 136 38.06 10.88 -2.17
C PRO A 136 38.79 11.96 -1.35
N GLU A 137 38.41 13.23 -1.52
CA GLU A 137 38.81 14.28 -0.58
C GLU A 137 38.07 14.06 0.74
N SER A 138 38.77 14.24 1.86
CA SER A 138 38.11 14.16 3.17
C SER A 138 37.19 15.37 3.31
N PHE A 139 36.02 15.20 3.94
CA PHE A 139 35.20 16.35 4.31
C PHE A 139 35.94 17.30 5.27
N LEU A 140 37.02 16.83 5.93
CA LEU A 140 37.89 17.65 6.76
C LEU A 140 38.73 18.67 5.97
N ASP A 141 38.92 18.45 4.67
CA ASP A 141 39.67 19.35 3.79
C ASP A 141 38.78 20.44 3.17
N HIS A 142 37.45 20.31 3.32
CA HIS A 142 36.50 21.28 2.80
C HIS A 142 36.52 22.58 3.60
N LEU A 143 36.48 23.71 2.90
CA LEU A 143 36.32 25.03 3.50
C LEU A 143 34.91 25.57 3.25
N THR A 144 34.39 26.27 4.25
CA THR A 144 33.22 27.14 4.09
C THR A 144 33.55 28.32 3.16
N PRO A 145 32.54 29.02 2.61
CA PRO A 145 32.77 30.25 1.86
C PRO A 145 33.46 31.36 2.66
N PHE A 146 33.54 31.21 3.99
CA PHE A 146 34.17 32.12 4.94
C PHE A 146 35.63 31.75 5.24
N GLY A 147 36.14 30.64 4.69
CA GLY A 147 37.54 30.21 4.81
C GLY A 147 37.85 29.33 6.02
N GLU A 148 36.85 28.97 6.83
CA GLU A 148 36.99 28.01 7.94
C GLU A 148 36.75 26.57 7.48
N PRO A 149 37.36 25.55 8.12
CA PRO A 149 37.04 24.15 7.86
C PRO A 149 35.54 23.86 8.05
N GLN A 150 34.91 23.23 7.05
CA GLN A 150 33.50 22.84 7.12
C GLN A 150 33.29 21.77 8.20
N PHE A 151 34.23 20.83 8.35
CA PHE A 151 34.22 19.83 9.41
C PHE A 151 35.51 19.90 10.22
N GLU A 152 35.39 19.79 11.54
CA GLU A 152 36.56 19.71 12.43
C GLU A 152 36.29 18.87 13.67
N ARG A 153 37.36 18.38 14.29
CA ARG A 153 37.31 17.87 15.66
C ARG A 153 37.66 19.00 16.61
N ASP A 154 36.77 19.30 17.55
CA ASP A 154 37.04 20.27 18.60
C ASP A 154 38.08 19.73 19.61
N GLU A 155 38.46 20.56 20.58
CA GLU A 155 39.41 20.20 21.64
C GLU A 155 38.95 19.04 22.54
N ASN A 156 37.64 18.74 22.57
CA ASN A 156 37.05 17.63 23.31
C ASN A 156 36.90 16.38 22.44
N GLY A 157 37.33 16.43 21.18
CA GLY A 157 37.21 15.36 20.20
C GLY A 157 35.80 15.22 19.59
N GLN A 158 34.88 16.14 19.87
CA GLN A 158 33.56 16.21 19.25
C GLN A 158 33.69 16.65 17.80
N MET A 159 32.86 16.08 16.94
CA MET A 159 32.78 16.51 15.55
C MET A 159 31.89 17.74 15.43
N ILE A 160 32.42 18.79 14.83
CA ILE A 160 31.71 20.01 14.49
C ILE A 160 31.54 20.10 12.98
N GLN A 161 30.35 20.49 12.55
CA GLN A 161 30.06 20.89 11.18
C GLN A 161 29.64 22.36 11.17
N ARG A 162 30.23 23.17 10.29
CA ARG A 162 29.87 24.57 10.05
C ARG A 162 28.91 24.72 8.89
N SER A 163 28.07 25.75 8.94
CA SER A 163 27.18 26.08 7.83
C SER A 163 27.95 26.69 6.66
N MET A 164 27.52 26.31 5.46
CA MET A 164 27.97 26.88 4.20
C MET A 164 27.20 28.16 3.82
N MET A 165 26.16 28.51 4.58
CA MET A 165 25.27 29.65 4.30
C MET A 165 25.31 30.74 5.39
N GLU A 166 25.66 30.39 6.63
CA GLU A 166 25.67 31.29 7.78
C GLU A 166 27.01 31.19 8.53
N GLU A 167 27.78 32.29 8.57
CA GLU A 167 29.17 32.33 9.10
C GLU A 167 29.30 31.83 10.54
N ASP A 168 28.40 32.26 11.44
CA ASP A 168 28.50 31.95 12.88
C ASP A 168 27.74 30.67 13.29
N LYS A 169 27.23 29.89 12.32
CA LYS A 169 26.37 28.73 12.60
C LYS A 169 27.13 27.42 12.48
N GLN A 170 27.07 26.62 13.54
CA GLN A 170 27.70 25.31 13.60
C GLN A 170 26.87 24.32 14.42
N TRP A 171 27.13 23.03 14.20
CA TRP A 171 26.44 21.92 14.86
C TRP A 171 27.42 20.85 15.33
N VAL A 172 27.15 20.26 16.49
CA VAL A 172 27.84 19.04 16.94
C VAL A 172 27.21 17.83 16.23
N VAL A 173 28.00 17.14 15.41
CA VAL A 173 27.55 15.95 14.66
C VAL A 173 27.50 14.75 15.61
N SER A 174 26.29 14.32 15.95
CA SER A 174 26.07 13.16 16.82
C SER A 174 26.68 11.89 16.22
N GLN A 175 27.55 11.19 16.95
CA GLN A 175 28.09 9.90 16.51
C GLN A 175 27.23 8.74 17.01
N VAL A 176 26.93 7.78 16.14
CA VAL A 176 26.11 6.61 16.47
C VAL A 176 26.77 5.79 17.58
N LYS A 177 28.09 5.61 17.51
CA LYS A 177 28.90 4.89 18.50
C LYS A 177 28.72 5.43 19.92
N ASP A 178 28.65 6.75 20.09
CA ASP A 178 28.42 7.37 21.41
C ASP A 178 27.07 6.96 21.99
N SER A 179 26.03 6.94 21.16
CA SER A 179 24.66 6.61 21.58
C SER A 179 24.48 5.14 22.02
N VAL A 180 25.39 4.25 21.61
CA VAL A 180 25.32 2.81 21.91
C VAL A 180 26.38 2.33 22.89
N THR A 181 27.39 3.15 23.19
CA THR A 181 28.50 2.79 24.09
C THR A 181 28.07 2.98 25.53
N TYR A 182 27.90 1.88 26.25
CA TYR A 182 27.52 1.92 27.68
C TYR A 182 28.55 2.69 28.51
N GLY A 183 28.06 3.62 29.34
CA GLY A 183 28.87 4.54 30.14
C GLY A 183 29.27 5.83 29.44
N ASN A 184 29.00 5.98 28.13
CA ASN A 184 29.17 7.26 27.44
C ASN A 184 28.07 8.26 27.88
N PRO A 185 28.36 9.57 28.06
CA PRO A 185 27.36 10.56 28.43
C PRO A 185 26.15 10.66 27.48
N ALA A 186 26.34 10.34 26.19
CA ALA A 186 25.28 10.34 25.18
C ALA A 186 24.58 8.98 25.02
N TYR A 187 24.89 8.00 25.87
CA TYR A 187 24.31 6.66 25.83
C TYR A 187 22.77 6.72 25.92
N ASN A 188 22.11 5.95 25.05
CA ASN A 188 20.68 5.78 25.07
C ASN A 188 20.35 4.28 24.98
N GLU A 189 19.71 3.74 26.03
CA GLU A 189 19.45 2.31 26.15
C GLU A 189 18.64 1.74 24.99
N ARG A 190 17.59 2.45 24.54
CA ARG A 190 16.77 2.02 23.39
C ARG A 190 17.56 2.05 22.08
N ALA A 191 18.33 3.10 21.85
CA ALA A 191 19.18 3.20 20.67
C ALA A 191 20.24 2.09 20.65
N ALA A 192 20.87 1.81 21.80
CA ALA A 192 21.81 0.71 21.96
C ALA A 192 21.14 -0.63 21.65
N TYR A 193 19.96 -0.89 22.23
CA TYR A 193 19.19 -2.11 21.95
C TYR A 193 18.90 -2.31 20.47
N TYR A 194 18.32 -1.32 19.79
CA TYR A 194 17.92 -1.47 18.39
C TYR A 194 19.12 -1.63 17.44
N LYS A 195 20.26 -1.01 17.76
CA LYS A 195 21.45 -0.99 16.90
C LYS A 195 22.45 -2.11 17.19
N THR A 196 22.43 -2.70 18.39
CA THR A 196 23.42 -3.74 18.79
C THR A 196 22.82 -5.11 19.11
N ILE A 197 21.51 -5.29 18.90
CA ILE A 197 20.89 -6.61 18.97
C ILE A 197 21.50 -7.56 17.92
N THR A 198 21.77 -8.80 18.31
CA THR A 198 22.37 -9.79 17.42
C THR A 198 21.33 -10.54 16.60
N LYS A 199 21.78 -11.19 15.51
CA LYS A 199 20.97 -12.12 14.70
C LYS A 199 20.30 -13.24 15.53
N ASP A 200 20.91 -13.60 16.65
CA ASP A 200 20.38 -14.59 17.59
C ASP A 200 19.34 -14.05 18.57
N ASN A 201 18.94 -12.78 18.43
CA ASN A 201 18.01 -12.09 19.31
C ASN A 201 18.54 -11.99 20.75
N THR A 202 19.85 -11.74 20.89
CA THR A 202 20.51 -11.50 22.18
C THR A 202 21.01 -10.07 22.24
N TRP A 203 20.95 -9.47 23.42
CA TRP A 203 21.44 -8.13 23.65
C TRP A 203 22.00 -7.98 25.07
N ASP A 204 23.13 -7.31 25.18
CA ASP A 204 23.77 -6.89 26.41
C ASP A 204 24.40 -5.52 26.16
N PRO A 205 23.99 -4.46 26.88
CA PRO A 205 24.50 -3.11 26.65
C PRO A 205 26.01 -2.98 26.90
N ALA A 206 26.60 -3.84 27.74
CA ALA A 206 28.02 -3.81 28.04
C ALA A 206 28.89 -4.60 27.05
N ARG A 207 28.28 -5.39 26.16
CA ARG A 207 29.00 -6.25 25.23
C ARG A 207 29.31 -5.51 23.93
N THR A 208 30.58 -5.49 23.54
CA THR A 208 30.97 -5.13 22.18
C THR A 208 30.53 -6.23 21.22
N VAL A 209 29.74 -5.87 20.22
CA VAL A 209 29.24 -6.79 19.19
C VAL A 209 29.99 -6.52 17.89
N SER A 210 30.42 -7.58 17.19
CA SER A 210 31.05 -7.43 15.88
C SER A 210 30.00 -7.02 14.83
N PRO A 211 30.36 -6.25 13.78
CA PRO A 211 29.42 -5.89 12.71
C PRO A 211 28.74 -7.11 12.07
N ALA A 212 29.46 -8.23 11.95
CA ALA A 212 28.95 -9.46 11.36
C ALA A 212 27.82 -10.13 12.17
N ASP A 213 27.76 -9.87 13.48
CA ASP A 213 26.78 -10.48 14.39
C ASP A 213 25.52 -9.64 14.58
N LEU A 214 25.53 -8.37 14.15
CA LEU A 214 24.38 -7.46 14.22
C LEU A 214 23.20 -8.00 13.41
N ALA A 215 21.99 -7.89 13.97
CA ALA A 215 20.75 -8.23 13.28
C ALA A 215 20.54 -7.35 12.04
N HIS A 216 20.92 -6.08 12.15
CA HIS A 216 20.85 -5.08 11.09
C HIS A 216 22.27 -4.57 10.82
N GLN A 217 22.84 -4.92 9.68
CA GLN A 217 24.17 -4.47 9.29
C GLN A 217 24.04 -3.25 8.38
N ASP A 218 24.98 -2.31 8.48
CA ASP A 218 25.03 -1.13 7.60
C ASP A 218 25.21 -1.49 6.11
N SER A 219 25.71 -2.71 5.84
CA SER A 219 25.85 -3.29 4.50
C SER A 219 24.57 -3.92 3.95
N THR A 220 23.54 -4.15 4.78
CA THR A 220 22.30 -4.83 4.37
C THR A 220 21.06 -3.96 4.54
N MET A 221 21.13 -2.88 5.31
CA MET A 221 20.01 -1.99 5.58
C MET A 221 20.47 -0.53 5.64
N GLU A 222 19.69 0.36 5.03
CA GLU A 222 19.96 1.79 5.09
C GLU A 222 19.57 2.37 6.46
N CYS A 223 20.38 3.28 7.01
CA CYS A 223 20.09 3.94 8.29
C CYS A 223 18.69 4.60 8.31
N TYR A 224 18.31 5.22 7.19
CA TYR A 224 17.01 5.87 7.06
C TYR A 224 15.82 4.89 7.00
N ALA A 225 16.04 3.57 6.95
CA ALA A 225 14.98 2.58 7.15
C ALA A 225 14.36 2.68 8.55
N CYS A 226 15.18 2.89 9.58
CA CYS A 226 14.72 3.12 10.94
C CYS A 226 14.44 4.61 11.21
N HIS A 227 15.29 5.50 10.70
CA HIS A 227 15.27 6.91 11.10
C HIS A 227 14.22 7.77 10.40
N THR A 228 13.62 7.30 9.31
CA THR A 228 12.55 8.02 8.58
C THR A 228 11.23 7.99 9.36
N SER A 229 10.74 9.15 9.75
CA SER A 229 9.50 9.28 10.53
C SER A 229 8.23 9.08 9.72
N TRP A 230 8.24 9.46 8.45
CA TRP A 230 7.12 9.26 7.52
C TRP A 230 7.61 9.22 6.07
N VAL A 231 6.86 8.55 5.20
CA VAL A 231 7.19 8.41 3.77
C VAL A 231 5.96 8.82 2.96
N THR A 232 6.13 9.68 1.95
CA THR A 232 5.05 9.99 1.01
C THR A 232 4.66 8.77 0.20
N ALA A 233 3.42 8.33 0.27
CA ALA A 233 2.84 7.30 -0.58
C ALA A 233 1.81 7.92 -1.55
N CYS A 234 2.09 7.87 -2.85
CA CYS A 234 1.22 8.40 -3.89
C CYS A 234 0.49 7.26 -4.61
N PHE A 235 -0.66 6.87 -4.08
CA PHE A 235 -1.47 5.76 -4.59
C PHE A 235 -2.44 6.20 -5.69
N GLY A 236 -2.07 7.08 -6.62
CA GLY A 236 -2.95 7.37 -7.75
C GLY A 236 -2.79 8.75 -8.34
N CYS A 237 -2.65 8.80 -9.65
CA CYS A 237 -2.70 10.02 -10.45
C CYS A 237 -3.58 9.78 -11.67
N HIS A 238 -4.51 10.68 -11.91
CA HIS A 238 -5.31 10.67 -13.13
C HIS A 238 -4.78 11.73 -14.09
N LEU A 239 -4.51 11.30 -15.33
CA LEU A 239 -4.02 12.14 -16.42
C LEU A 239 -5.08 12.25 -17.52
N PRO A 240 -6.07 13.17 -17.39
CA PRO A 240 -7.00 13.45 -18.46
C PRO A 240 -6.34 14.37 -19.50
N GLN A 241 -6.25 13.87 -20.72
CA GLN A 241 -5.83 14.64 -21.89
C GLN A 241 -7.05 15.16 -22.65
N ARG A 242 -7.04 16.44 -23.03
CA ARG A 242 -8.06 17.08 -23.88
C ARG A 242 -7.45 17.59 -25.16
N ALA A 243 -8.00 17.17 -26.30
CA ALA A 243 -7.55 17.63 -27.61
C ALA A 243 -8.08 19.03 -27.93
N ASN A 244 -7.40 19.72 -28.85
CA ASN A 244 -7.71 21.07 -29.33
C ASN A 244 -7.71 22.19 -28.28
N VAL A 245 -7.20 21.93 -27.08
CA VAL A 245 -6.89 22.98 -26.12
C VAL A 245 -5.48 23.47 -26.39
N LYS A 246 -5.35 24.71 -26.88
CA LYS A 246 -4.05 25.36 -27.01
C LYS A 246 -3.53 25.70 -25.62
N ALA A 247 -2.47 25.03 -25.19
CA ALA A 247 -1.80 25.29 -23.93
C ALA A 247 -0.30 25.46 -24.18
N GLN A 248 0.31 26.40 -23.47
CA GLN A 248 1.76 26.46 -23.39
C GLN A 248 2.23 25.27 -22.55
N SER A 249 3.23 24.54 -23.04
CA SER A 249 3.88 23.50 -22.26
C SER A 249 4.53 24.15 -21.04
N ASN A 250 4.27 23.60 -19.86
CA ASN A 250 4.95 23.99 -18.62
C ASN A 250 6.35 23.36 -18.51
N HIS A 251 6.81 22.66 -19.54
CA HIS A 251 8.19 22.16 -19.64
C HIS A 251 9.12 23.22 -20.23
N PHE A 252 10.42 23.02 -20.08
CA PHE A 252 11.47 23.98 -20.45
C PHE A 252 11.46 24.39 -21.94
N GLU A 253 10.80 23.64 -22.84
CA GLU A 253 10.78 23.98 -24.26
C GLU A 253 9.80 25.12 -24.62
N GLY A 254 8.87 25.50 -23.74
CA GLY A 254 7.93 26.62 -23.95
C GLY A 254 7.00 26.47 -25.17
N GLN A 255 6.89 25.27 -25.74
CA GLN A 255 6.12 25.00 -26.95
C GLN A 255 4.62 25.10 -26.71
N ILE A 256 3.86 25.53 -27.71
CA ILE A 256 2.40 25.48 -27.67
C ILE A 256 1.96 24.11 -28.19
N THR A 257 1.30 23.31 -27.35
CA THR A 257 0.66 22.07 -27.76
C THR A 257 -0.84 22.31 -27.99
N ARG A 258 -1.49 21.39 -28.71
CA ARG A 258 -2.96 21.34 -28.84
C ARG A 258 -3.58 20.22 -27.98
N ASN A 259 -2.80 19.67 -27.07
CA ASN A 259 -3.22 18.60 -26.17
C ASN A 259 -2.91 19.05 -24.75
N LEU A 260 -3.94 19.44 -24.02
CA LEU A 260 -3.81 19.78 -22.61
C LEU A 260 -3.95 18.50 -21.79
N ALA A 261 -2.89 18.08 -21.12
CA ALA A 261 -2.92 17.03 -20.10
C ALA A 261 -2.70 17.68 -18.74
N THR A 262 -3.69 17.57 -17.84
CA THR A 262 -3.53 18.01 -16.45
C THR A 262 -3.06 16.84 -15.59
N TYR A 263 -2.27 17.13 -14.57
CA TYR A 263 -1.80 16.14 -13.61
C TYR A 263 -2.63 16.23 -12.33
N ASN A 264 -3.50 15.24 -12.07
CA ASN A 264 -4.41 15.26 -10.92
C ASN A 264 -4.07 14.11 -9.96
N PRO A 265 -3.35 14.35 -8.85
CA PRO A 265 -3.18 13.33 -7.83
C PRO A 265 -4.54 13.02 -7.20
N GLN A 266 -4.81 11.74 -7.02
CA GLN A 266 -6.03 11.30 -6.35
C GLN A 266 -5.71 11.00 -4.89
N VAL A 267 -4.80 10.06 -4.62
CA VAL A 267 -4.57 9.58 -3.24
C VAL A 267 -3.11 9.78 -2.84
N VAL A 268 -2.88 10.63 -1.83
CA VAL A 268 -1.56 10.86 -1.23
C VAL A 268 -1.65 10.68 0.29
N ARG A 269 -0.78 9.85 0.85
CA ARG A 269 -0.73 9.50 2.28
C ARG A 269 0.70 9.65 2.82
N ASP A 270 0.82 9.90 4.13
CA ASP A 270 2.05 10.05 4.91
C ASP A 270 2.15 9.02 6.05
N ALA A 271 1.05 8.33 6.37
CA ALA A 271 0.98 7.35 7.46
C ALA A 271 1.43 5.93 7.07
N GLU A 272 1.79 5.70 5.80
CA GLU A 272 2.13 4.39 5.28
C GLU A 272 3.63 4.10 5.46
N PHE A 273 3.98 2.82 5.63
CA PHE A 273 5.37 2.39 5.71
C PHE A 273 5.58 1.06 5.01
N MET A 274 6.49 1.04 4.03
CA MET A 274 6.78 -0.09 3.17
C MET A 274 8.29 -0.28 3.07
N LEU A 275 8.75 -1.52 2.94
CA LEU A 275 10.16 -1.87 2.77
C LEU A 275 10.36 -2.65 1.47
N GLY A 276 11.55 -2.48 0.88
CA GLY A 276 11.98 -3.23 -0.29
C GLY A 276 13.48 -3.19 -0.45
N VAL A 277 13.97 -3.67 -1.58
CA VAL A 277 15.39 -3.78 -1.90
C VAL A 277 15.79 -2.63 -2.81
N SER A 278 16.83 -1.90 -2.43
CA SER A 278 17.41 -0.81 -3.21
C SER A 278 17.99 -1.31 -4.53
N PRO A 279 18.20 -0.41 -5.51
CA PRO A 279 18.93 -0.76 -6.73
C PRO A 279 20.33 -1.30 -6.43
N ASN A 280 20.88 -2.00 -7.42
CA ASN A 280 22.20 -2.62 -7.36
C ASN A 280 23.32 -1.59 -7.09
N VAL A 281 23.19 -0.36 -7.58
CA VAL A 281 24.15 0.74 -7.29
C VAL A 281 24.22 1.10 -5.80
N LYS A 282 23.18 0.77 -5.02
CA LYS A 282 23.16 0.90 -3.56
C LYS A 282 23.29 -0.46 -2.85
N ASN A 283 23.95 -1.42 -3.49
CA ASN A 283 24.27 -2.75 -2.97
C ASN A 283 23.05 -3.59 -2.52
N ASN A 284 21.88 -3.37 -3.11
CA ASN A 284 20.66 -4.12 -2.79
C ASN A 284 20.33 -4.16 -1.28
N THR A 285 20.49 -3.03 -0.62
CA THR A 285 20.17 -2.84 0.80
C THR A 285 18.67 -2.67 1.01
N ILE A 286 18.19 -3.02 2.21
CA ILE A 286 16.80 -2.77 2.61
C ILE A 286 16.60 -1.28 2.86
N ALA A 287 15.57 -0.71 2.21
CA ALA A 287 15.23 0.70 2.32
C ALA A 287 13.71 0.92 2.33
N PRO A 288 13.22 2.03 2.90
CA PRO A 288 11.85 2.48 2.73
C PRO A 288 11.46 2.58 1.26
N VAL A 289 10.27 2.11 0.96
CA VAL A 289 9.64 2.17 -0.36
C VAL A 289 8.44 3.11 -0.29
N ARG A 290 8.17 3.77 -1.41
CA ARG A 290 6.92 4.46 -1.65
C ARG A 290 6.25 3.97 -2.92
N SER A 291 4.93 4.06 -2.95
CA SER A 291 4.22 4.19 -4.21
C SER A 291 4.62 5.54 -4.85
N SER A 292 5.16 5.47 -6.05
CA SER A 292 5.73 6.61 -6.77
C SER A 292 4.81 7.14 -7.86
N SER A 293 3.91 6.31 -8.38
CA SER A 293 2.78 6.71 -9.22
C SER A 293 1.89 5.51 -9.51
N ALA A 294 0.57 5.67 -9.45
CA ALA A 294 -0.38 4.72 -10.03
C ALA A 294 -1.19 5.48 -11.09
N VAL A 295 -0.66 5.49 -12.31
CA VAL A 295 -1.20 6.32 -13.40
C VAL A 295 -2.44 5.68 -14.01
N LEU A 296 -3.48 6.49 -14.12
CA LEU A 296 -4.68 6.20 -14.88
C LEU A 296 -4.82 7.27 -15.97
N ILE A 297 -5.14 6.86 -17.19
CA ILE A 297 -5.18 7.78 -18.33
C ILE A 297 -6.60 7.89 -18.87
N SER A 298 -7.00 9.13 -19.15
CA SER A 298 -8.18 9.43 -19.96
C SER A 298 -7.80 10.32 -21.12
N SER A 299 -8.55 10.23 -22.22
CA SER A 299 -8.35 11.07 -23.40
C SER A 299 -9.70 11.49 -23.97
N GLU A 300 -9.80 12.76 -24.33
CA GLU A 300 -10.91 13.37 -25.03
C GLU A 300 -10.44 13.87 -26.41
N ASP A 301 -11.13 13.45 -27.46
CA ASP A 301 -10.83 13.82 -28.84
C ASP A 301 -11.37 15.21 -29.22
N ALA A 302 -11.11 15.62 -30.47
CA ALA A 302 -11.52 16.92 -31.01
C ALA A 302 -13.05 17.13 -31.03
N GLN A 303 -13.82 16.05 -31.03
CA GLN A 303 -15.27 16.02 -31.02
C GLN A 303 -15.84 15.93 -29.60
N ARG A 304 -14.99 16.04 -28.58
CA ARG A 304 -15.33 15.88 -27.16
C ARG A 304 -15.81 14.47 -26.81
N ARG A 305 -15.44 13.47 -27.62
CA ARG A 305 -15.68 12.06 -27.32
C ARG A 305 -14.55 11.54 -26.43
N ARG A 306 -14.90 10.70 -25.47
CA ARG A 306 -13.97 10.15 -24.48
C ARG A 306 -13.42 8.83 -24.99
N ILE A 307 -12.32 8.90 -25.72
CA ILE A 307 -11.70 7.75 -26.38
C ILE A 307 -11.09 6.76 -25.39
N TYR A 308 -10.55 7.24 -24.27
CA TYR A 308 -10.09 6.40 -23.15
C TYR A 308 -10.51 7.02 -21.82
N GLY A 309 -10.79 6.20 -20.81
CA GLY A 309 -11.40 6.61 -19.55
C GLY A 309 -10.84 5.79 -18.39
N GLN A 310 -9.99 6.43 -17.59
CA GLN A 310 -9.33 5.89 -16.39
C GLN A 310 -8.70 4.50 -16.60
N ILE A 311 -8.05 4.29 -17.75
CA ILE A 311 -7.43 3.01 -18.06
C ILE A 311 -6.09 2.92 -17.33
N PRO A 312 -5.82 1.84 -16.57
CA PRO A 312 -4.49 1.57 -16.04
C PRO A 312 -3.55 1.15 -17.17
N THR A 313 -2.26 1.49 -17.06
CA THR A 313 -1.28 1.10 -18.08
C THR A 313 -0.53 -0.19 -17.73
N MET A 314 0.17 -0.78 -18.71
CA MET A 314 1.11 -1.88 -18.49
C MET A 314 2.52 -1.41 -18.79
N ALA A 315 3.48 -1.87 -18.00
CA ALA A 315 4.89 -1.63 -18.27
C ALA A 315 5.36 -2.44 -19.50
N SER A 316 6.47 -2.00 -20.11
CA SER A 316 7.04 -2.64 -21.30
C SER A 316 7.48 -4.10 -21.06
N ASN A 317 7.71 -4.46 -19.81
CA ASN A 317 8.11 -5.80 -19.34
C ASN A 317 6.92 -6.66 -18.87
N GLY A 318 5.67 -6.16 -18.98
CA GLY A 318 4.43 -6.89 -18.71
C GLY A 318 3.86 -6.71 -17.31
N MET A 319 4.64 -6.16 -16.38
CA MET A 319 4.17 -5.84 -15.03
C MET A 319 3.16 -4.69 -15.04
N SER A 320 2.47 -4.49 -13.92
CA SER A 320 1.63 -3.33 -13.72
C SER A 320 2.44 -2.03 -13.76
N SER A 321 1.84 -0.98 -14.32
CA SER A 321 2.42 0.36 -14.33
C SER A 321 2.26 1.12 -13.02
N GLN A 322 1.69 0.51 -11.99
CA GLN A 322 1.79 1.05 -10.63
C GLN A 322 3.25 0.95 -10.21
N ILE A 323 3.92 2.09 -10.04
CA ILE A 323 5.36 2.14 -9.80
C ILE A 323 5.61 2.31 -8.32
N PHE A 324 6.53 1.51 -7.79
CA PHE A 324 7.10 1.66 -6.46
C PHE A 324 8.58 2.02 -6.59
N ASN A 325 9.16 2.71 -5.60
CA ASN A 325 10.60 2.97 -5.57
C ASN A 325 11.11 3.03 -4.14
N THR A 326 12.35 2.59 -3.93
CA THR A 326 13.06 2.96 -2.71
C THR A 326 13.25 4.46 -2.67
N HIS A 327 13.08 5.05 -1.49
CA HIS A 327 12.99 6.50 -1.37
C HIS A 327 13.53 7.01 -0.05
N PHE A 328 14.33 8.07 -0.16
CA PHE A 328 14.74 8.90 0.96
C PHE A 328 13.92 10.20 0.94
N PRO A 329 12.96 10.38 1.85
CA PRO A 329 12.04 11.52 1.80
C PRO A 329 12.56 12.79 2.48
N HIS A 330 13.76 12.79 3.07
CA HIS A 330 14.24 13.85 3.97
C HIS A 330 13.27 14.09 5.13
N THR A 331 13.06 13.06 5.95
CA THR A 331 12.18 13.12 7.13
C THR A 331 12.80 12.39 8.31
N VAL A 332 14.14 12.35 8.37
CA VAL A 332 14.83 11.60 9.42
C VAL A 332 14.73 12.31 10.76
N ARG A 333 14.59 11.51 11.82
CA ARG A 333 14.42 11.99 13.20
C ARG A 333 15.39 11.28 14.13
N LYS A 334 15.65 11.94 15.27
CA LYS A 334 16.41 11.36 16.39
C LYS A 334 15.51 10.58 17.36
N THR A 335 14.24 10.98 17.50
CA THR A 335 13.29 10.48 18.49
C THR A 335 12.06 9.81 17.88
N GLU A 336 11.44 10.41 16.86
CA GLU A 336 10.26 9.84 16.17
C GLU A 336 10.68 8.85 15.08
N THR A 337 11.45 7.83 15.46
CA THR A 337 11.95 6.79 14.57
C THR A 337 11.02 5.58 14.53
N ARG A 338 11.25 4.67 13.59
CA ARG A 338 10.60 3.35 13.56
C ARG A 338 11.05 2.50 14.75
N THR A 339 10.16 1.64 15.18
CA THR A 339 10.34 0.69 16.27
C THR A 339 10.36 -0.74 15.74
N CYS A 340 10.70 -1.73 16.58
CA CYS A 340 10.84 -3.12 16.12
C CYS A 340 9.54 -3.66 15.51
N ASP A 341 8.40 -3.33 16.09
CA ASP A 341 7.08 -3.77 15.61
C ASP A 341 6.50 -2.93 14.46
N ASP A 342 7.29 -1.99 13.93
CA ASP A 342 7.05 -1.37 12.62
C ASP A 342 7.61 -2.22 11.46
N CYS A 343 8.51 -3.16 11.74
CA CYS A 343 9.16 -4.01 10.72
C CYS A 343 9.00 -5.52 10.97
N HIS A 344 8.68 -5.93 12.20
CA HIS A 344 8.51 -7.32 12.62
C HIS A 344 7.14 -7.54 13.25
N VAL A 345 6.70 -8.80 13.37
CA VAL A 345 5.47 -9.13 14.09
C VAL A 345 5.59 -8.72 15.56
N SER A 346 4.61 -7.97 16.06
CA SER A 346 4.55 -7.56 17.47
C SER A 346 4.29 -8.76 18.37
N ASN A 347 4.92 -8.82 19.55
CA ASN A 347 4.59 -9.82 20.57
C ASN A 347 3.15 -9.69 21.11
N GLN A 348 2.51 -8.54 20.88
CA GLN A 348 1.10 -8.32 21.16
C GLN A 348 0.17 -8.85 20.04
N ASN A 349 0.75 -9.28 18.91
CA ASN A 349 0.04 -9.77 17.73
C ASN A 349 -1.05 -8.81 17.22
N ASN A 350 -0.75 -7.51 17.25
CA ASN A 350 -1.69 -6.43 16.90
C ASN A 350 -1.28 -5.64 15.64
N ASN A 351 -0.35 -6.18 14.85
CA ASN A 351 0.22 -5.49 13.69
C ASN A 351 0.18 -6.33 12.39
N ASN A 352 -0.73 -7.30 12.28
CA ASN A 352 -0.86 -8.16 11.08
C ASN A 352 -1.06 -7.35 9.78
N ALA A 353 -2.03 -6.42 9.80
CA ALA A 353 -2.32 -5.55 8.67
C ALA A 353 -1.16 -4.59 8.35
N TRP A 354 -0.41 -4.17 9.38
CA TRP A 354 0.76 -3.31 9.22
C TRP A 354 1.89 -4.08 8.53
N MET A 355 2.13 -5.32 8.95
CA MET A 355 3.11 -6.20 8.30
C MET A 355 2.76 -6.50 6.84
N ALA A 356 1.47 -6.64 6.50
CA ALA A 356 1.03 -6.75 5.11
C ALA A 356 1.47 -5.54 4.28
N GLN A 357 1.35 -4.33 4.83
CA GLN A 357 1.82 -3.11 4.18
C GLN A 357 3.35 -3.05 4.09
N VAL A 358 4.05 -3.34 5.19
CA VAL A 358 5.53 -3.34 5.24
C VAL A 358 6.12 -4.18 4.11
N MET A 359 5.49 -5.31 3.80
CA MET A 359 5.91 -6.25 2.76
C MET A 359 5.30 -5.98 1.38
N LEU A 360 4.58 -4.87 1.19
CA LEU A 360 3.95 -4.49 -0.09
C LEU A 360 2.89 -5.49 -0.62
N LEU A 361 2.26 -6.25 0.28
CA LEU A 361 1.18 -7.18 -0.07
C LEU A 361 -0.15 -6.46 -0.33
N GLY A 362 -0.22 -5.16 -0.03
CA GLY A 362 -1.45 -4.36 -0.06
C GLY A 362 -2.34 -4.61 1.15
N THR A 363 -3.21 -3.64 1.41
CA THR A 363 -4.13 -3.61 2.57
C THR A 363 -5.58 -3.37 2.16
N ASN A 364 -5.87 -3.38 0.86
CA ASN A 364 -7.21 -3.26 0.26
C ASN A 364 -7.97 -1.94 0.55
N GLN A 365 -7.45 -1.02 1.39
CA GLN A 365 -8.17 0.22 1.70
C GLN A 365 -8.05 1.26 0.57
N VAL A 366 -6.86 1.38 -0.04
CA VAL A 366 -6.58 2.41 -1.05
C VAL A 366 -6.90 1.97 -2.49
N GLY A 367 -7.78 0.99 -2.66
CA GLY A 367 -8.21 0.53 -3.99
C GLY A 367 -8.85 1.65 -4.82
N PHE A 368 -8.81 1.55 -6.15
CA PHE A 368 -9.45 2.48 -7.08
C PHE A 368 -10.67 1.83 -7.76
N MET A 369 -11.87 2.27 -7.38
CA MET A 369 -13.11 1.81 -8.05
C MET A 369 -13.28 2.47 -9.42
N GLY A 370 -12.79 3.71 -9.58
CA GLY A 370 -12.96 4.50 -10.79
C GLY A 370 -14.33 5.15 -10.91
N HIS A 371 -14.70 5.47 -12.15
CA HIS A 371 -15.95 6.13 -12.49
C HIS A 371 -17.12 5.15 -12.52
N VAL A 372 -16.86 3.85 -12.67
CA VAL A 372 -17.88 2.80 -12.81
C VAL A 372 -17.70 1.74 -11.73
N ALA A 373 -18.76 1.49 -10.97
CA ALA A 373 -18.87 0.27 -10.17
C ALA A 373 -19.62 -0.80 -10.98
N TRP A 374 -19.02 -1.99 -11.11
CA TRP A 374 -19.63 -3.12 -11.79
C TRP A 374 -20.37 -4.00 -10.81
N VAL A 375 -21.63 -4.32 -11.11
CA VAL A 375 -22.52 -5.06 -10.23
C VAL A 375 -23.06 -6.29 -10.96
N GLY A 376 -22.94 -7.46 -10.34
CA GLY A 376 -23.62 -8.68 -10.76
C GLY A 376 -25.00 -8.74 -10.12
N ALA A 377 -26.04 -8.88 -10.94
CA ALA A 377 -27.45 -8.81 -10.56
C ALA A 377 -28.21 -10.14 -10.77
N GLY A 378 -27.52 -11.29 -10.62
CA GLY A 378 -28.11 -12.61 -10.84
C GLY A 378 -28.65 -12.76 -12.26
N SER A 379 -29.91 -13.20 -12.40
CA SER A 379 -30.54 -13.38 -13.71
C SER A 379 -30.85 -12.09 -14.46
N ASP A 380 -30.72 -10.92 -13.83
CA ASP A 380 -30.80 -9.64 -14.52
C ASP A 380 -29.51 -9.34 -15.29
N GLY A 381 -28.37 -9.90 -14.88
CA GLY A 381 -27.08 -9.76 -15.58
C GLY A 381 -26.12 -8.78 -14.92
N ILE A 382 -25.57 -7.85 -15.70
CA ILE A 382 -24.49 -6.94 -15.27
C ILE A 382 -24.94 -5.49 -15.39
N HIS A 383 -24.57 -4.70 -14.39
CA HIS A 383 -24.73 -3.24 -14.41
C HIS A 383 -23.40 -2.54 -14.25
N GLY A 384 -23.09 -1.61 -15.15
CA GLY A 384 -22.01 -0.63 -14.99
C GLY A 384 -22.58 0.69 -14.51
N VAL A 385 -22.47 1.00 -13.22
CA VAL A 385 -23.08 2.19 -12.60
C VAL A 385 -22.06 3.32 -12.46
N ALA A 386 -22.38 4.50 -12.98
CA ALA A 386 -21.52 5.68 -12.80
C ALA A 386 -21.60 6.17 -11.35
N ILE A 387 -20.46 6.23 -10.66
CA ILE A 387 -20.36 6.54 -9.23
C ILE A 387 -19.65 7.86 -8.91
N THR A 388 -18.94 8.45 -9.88
CA THR A 388 -18.28 9.76 -9.72
C THR A 388 -18.78 10.76 -10.73
N GLU A 389 -18.59 12.05 -10.44
CA GLU A 389 -18.53 13.05 -11.50
C GLU A 389 -17.41 12.71 -12.49
N TRP A 390 -17.58 13.15 -13.74
CA TRP A 390 -16.55 12.93 -14.75
C TRP A 390 -15.40 13.94 -14.65
N GLU A 391 -15.75 15.22 -14.46
CA GLU A 391 -14.79 16.31 -14.44
C GLU A 391 -13.93 16.26 -13.16
N GLU A 392 -12.74 16.85 -13.25
CA GLU A 392 -11.82 16.90 -12.13
C GLU A 392 -12.16 18.06 -11.19
N PRO A 393 -12.14 17.84 -9.86
CA PRO A 393 -11.83 16.56 -9.20
C PRO A 393 -13.00 15.55 -9.30
N GLN A 394 -12.68 14.29 -9.60
CA GLN A 394 -13.69 13.22 -9.72
C GLN A 394 -14.25 12.81 -8.35
N CYS A 395 -15.28 13.55 -7.91
CA CYS A 395 -15.94 13.33 -6.63
C CYS A 395 -16.92 12.17 -6.72
N VAL A 396 -16.98 11.32 -5.68
CA VAL A 396 -18.05 10.31 -5.56
C VAL A 396 -19.39 11.03 -5.40
N ILE A 397 -20.37 10.71 -6.23
CA ILE A 397 -21.67 11.38 -6.25
C ILE A 397 -22.37 11.18 -4.91
N GLY A 398 -22.83 12.28 -4.31
CA GLY A 398 -23.50 12.32 -3.00
C GLY A 398 -22.57 12.46 -1.80
N SER A 399 -21.25 12.41 -2.00
CA SER A 399 -20.26 12.65 -0.95
C SER A 399 -20.23 14.10 -0.46
N PRO A 400 -19.65 14.40 0.71
CA PRO A 400 -19.39 15.77 1.14
C PRO A 400 -18.56 16.58 0.13
N MET A 401 -17.52 15.96 -0.45
CA MET A 401 -16.71 16.61 -1.49
C MET A 401 -17.54 16.97 -2.74
N HIS A 402 -18.51 16.12 -3.12
CA HIS A 402 -19.45 16.46 -4.19
C HIS A 402 -20.29 17.69 -3.84
N ALA A 403 -20.74 17.84 -2.59
CA ALA A 403 -21.48 19.01 -2.14
C ALA A 403 -20.64 20.30 -2.17
N GLU A 404 -19.35 20.20 -1.87
CA GLU A 404 -18.42 21.35 -1.85
C GLU A 404 -17.99 21.78 -3.26
N VAL A 405 -17.66 20.82 -4.13
CA VAL A 405 -17.08 21.10 -5.45
C VAL A 405 -18.15 21.28 -6.53
N TYR A 406 -19.25 20.54 -6.45
CA TYR A 406 -20.35 20.58 -7.43
C TYR A 406 -21.71 20.81 -6.74
N PRO A 407 -21.89 21.94 -6.03
CA PRO A 407 -23.08 22.17 -5.20
C PRO A 407 -24.41 22.07 -5.98
N ASP A 408 -24.45 22.55 -7.22
CA ASP A 408 -25.65 22.48 -8.07
C ASP A 408 -25.98 21.03 -8.49
N ASN A 409 -24.97 20.23 -8.84
CA ASN A 409 -25.17 18.82 -9.20
C ASN A 409 -25.54 17.99 -7.97
N TYR A 410 -24.89 18.29 -6.83
CA TYR A 410 -25.23 17.70 -5.54
C TYR A 410 -26.68 17.95 -5.18
N GLN A 411 -27.15 19.20 -5.26
CA GLN A 411 -28.53 19.52 -4.91
C GLN A 411 -29.52 18.82 -5.85
N LYS A 412 -29.28 18.84 -7.17
CA LYS A 412 -30.11 18.10 -8.14
C LYS A 412 -30.16 16.59 -7.84
N PHE A 413 -29.02 16.00 -7.48
CA PHE A 413 -28.93 14.60 -7.12
C PHE A 413 -29.71 14.27 -5.83
N VAL A 414 -29.59 15.13 -4.81
CA VAL A 414 -30.34 14.98 -3.56
C VAL A 414 -31.85 15.14 -3.79
N ASP A 415 -32.26 16.17 -4.54
CA ASP A 415 -33.66 16.40 -4.93
C ASP A 415 -34.22 15.23 -5.76
N GLY A 416 -33.36 14.58 -6.56
CA GLY A 416 -33.66 13.36 -7.31
C GLY A 416 -33.66 12.07 -6.48
N GLY A 417 -33.70 12.16 -5.16
CA GLY A 417 -33.78 10.99 -4.27
C GLY A 417 -32.47 10.21 -4.12
N ARG A 418 -31.33 10.85 -4.40
CA ARG A 418 -29.99 10.26 -4.32
C ARG A 418 -29.79 9.02 -5.22
N ILE A 419 -30.53 8.96 -6.32
CA ILE A 419 -30.43 7.88 -7.30
C ILE A 419 -29.30 8.20 -8.29
N LEU A 420 -28.33 7.29 -8.41
CA LEU A 420 -27.23 7.43 -9.37
C LEU A 420 -27.82 7.44 -10.79
N PRO A 421 -27.60 8.50 -11.58
CA PRO A 421 -28.41 8.76 -12.77
C PRO A 421 -28.05 7.87 -13.96
N LYS A 422 -26.77 7.52 -14.11
CA LYS A 422 -26.24 6.85 -15.30
C LYS A 422 -25.81 5.42 -14.98
N HIS A 423 -26.28 4.48 -15.79
CA HIS A 423 -25.85 3.09 -15.80
C HIS A 423 -25.97 2.51 -17.21
N GLU A 424 -25.23 1.45 -17.49
CA GLU A 424 -25.44 0.56 -18.64
C GLU A 424 -25.72 -0.85 -18.11
N HIS A 425 -26.51 -1.62 -18.87
CA HIS A 425 -27.01 -2.94 -18.48
C HIS A 425 -26.78 -3.94 -19.61
N HIS A 426 -26.40 -5.16 -19.25
CA HIS A 426 -26.35 -6.31 -20.16
C HIS A 426 -26.99 -7.51 -19.46
N GLY A 427 -27.89 -8.21 -20.16
CA GLY A 427 -28.55 -9.40 -19.62
C GLY A 427 -27.57 -10.53 -19.30
N GLY A 428 -27.90 -11.39 -18.34
CA GLY A 428 -27.06 -12.54 -17.99
C GLY A 428 -27.92 -13.68 -17.48
N THR A 429 -27.32 -14.86 -17.34
CA THR A 429 -28.08 -16.06 -16.91
C THR A 429 -28.24 -16.12 -15.39
N ASP A 430 -27.15 -15.96 -14.65
CA ASP A 430 -27.12 -15.91 -13.18
C ASP A 430 -25.76 -15.33 -12.72
N VAL A 431 -25.53 -14.02 -12.87
CA VAL A 431 -24.24 -13.40 -12.56
C VAL A 431 -24.06 -13.26 -11.04
N ARG A 432 -23.21 -14.12 -10.46
CA ARG A 432 -23.01 -14.27 -9.00
C ARG A 432 -21.70 -13.66 -8.50
N SER A 433 -20.69 -13.57 -9.37
CA SER A 433 -19.39 -13.00 -9.04
C SER A 433 -18.87 -12.22 -10.24
N VAL A 434 -18.24 -11.07 -9.97
CA VAL A 434 -17.68 -10.18 -10.99
C VAL A 434 -16.30 -9.68 -10.57
N GLN A 435 -15.36 -9.61 -11.51
CA GLN A 435 -14.04 -9.04 -11.29
C GLN A 435 -13.57 -8.25 -12.50
N LEU A 436 -13.14 -7.01 -12.29
CA LEU A 436 -12.57 -6.17 -13.32
C LEU A 436 -11.04 -6.33 -13.33
N ARG A 437 -10.44 -6.46 -14.52
CA ARG A 437 -8.99 -6.24 -14.73
C ARG A 437 -8.78 -5.57 -16.09
N GLY A 438 -8.31 -4.31 -16.05
CA GLY A 438 -8.12 -3.50 -17.25
C GLY A 438 -9.44 -3.23 -17.95
N GLU A 439 -9.54 -3.69 -19.20
CA GLU A 439 -10.67 -3.46 -20.10
C GLU A 439 -11.75 -4.55 -20.04
N TYR A 440 -11.49 -5.62 -19.29
CA TYR A 440 -12.34 -6.81 -19.26
C TYR A 440 -12.95 -7.04 -17.87
N LEU A 441 -14.27 -7.30 -17.87
CA LEU A 441 -15.03 -7.73 -16.72
C LEU A 441 -15.28 -9.24 -16.82
N TYR A 442 -14.68 -9.99 -15.92
CA TYR A 442 -14.85 -11.44 -15.81
C TYR A 442 -16.05 -11.74 -14.92
N THR A 443 -16.79 -12.81 -15.22
CA THR A 443 -17.97 -13.22 -14.43
C THR A 443 -18.07 -14.73 -14.21
N ALA A 444 -18.67 -15.13 -13.08
CA ALA A 444 -19.25 -16.46 -12.91
C ALA A 444 -20.78 -16.34 -12.99
N SER A 445 -21.38 -17.05 -13.93
CA SER A 445 -22.78 -16.93 -14.35
C SER A 445 -23.64 -18.16 -14.00
N GLY A 446 -23.32 -18.89 -12.93
CA GLY A 446 -24.05 -20.10 -12.53
C GLY A 446 -24.02 -21.15 -13.64
N ALA A 447 -25.19 -21.67 -14.02
CA ALA A 447 -25.33 -22.60 -15.15
C ALA A 447 -24.96 -21.97 -16.51
N GLY A 448 -24.84 -20.65 -16.59
CA GLY A 448 -24.30 -19.94 -17.75
C GLY A 448 -22.79 -20.08 -17.91
N GLY A 449 -22.06 -20.64 -16.93
CA GLY A 449 -20.61 -20.81 -16.99
C GLY A 449 -19.84 -19.51 -16.73
N VAL A 450 -18.77 -19.28 -17.48
CA VAL A 450 -17.93 -18.09 -17.37
C VAL A 450 -18.14 -17.21 -18.60
N GLU A 451 -18.34 -15.91 -18.38
CA GLU A 451 -18.45 -14.92 -19.44
C GLU A 451 -17.48 -13.77 -19.16
N VAL A 452 -16.77 -13.30 -20.18
CA VAL A 452 -15.87 -12.13 -20.09
C VAL A 452 -16.37 -11.03 -21.03
N PHE A 453 -16.57 -9.84 -20.48
CA PHE A 453 -17.12 -8.71 -21.21
C PHE A 453 -16.06 -7.64 -21.44
N ASP A 454 -15.94 -7.15 -22.66
CA ASP A 454 -15.32 -5.87 -22.96
C ASP A 454 -16.21 -4.76 -22.39
N VAL A 455 -15.65 -4.08 -21.39
CA VAL A 455 -16.25 -2.94 -20.71
C VAL A 455 -15.46 -1.64 -20.93
N ALA A 456 -14.49 -1.67 -21.83
CA ALA A 456 -13.70 -0.49 -22.18
C ALA A 456 -14.63 0.60 -22.68
N GLN A 457 -14.51 1.82 -22.15
CA GLN A 457 -15.28 2.96 -22.61
C GLN A 457 -16.80 2.73 -22.63
N VAL A 458 -17.34 1.98 -21.67
CA VAL A 458 -18.77 1.61 -21.64
C VAL A 458 -19.72 2.80 -21.83
N PHE A 459 -19.32 4.02 -21.44
CA PHE A 459 -20.15 5.22 -21.60
C PHE A 459 -19.92 6.02 -22.88
N ASN A 460 -19.01 5.58 -23.75
CA ASN A 460 -18.60 6.25 -24.99
C ASN A 460 -18.51 5.28 -26.18
N LYS A 461 -19.17 4.12 -26.13
CA LYS A 461 -19.34 3.25 -27.31
C LYS A 461 -20.47 3.80 -28.21
N ASP A 462 -20.22 3.89 -29.52
CA ASP A 462 -21.14 4.45 -30.54
C ASP A 462 -22.22 3.44 -31.00
N PHE A 463 -22.52 2.42 -30.19
CA PHE A 463 -23.56 1.42 -30.45
C PHE A 463 -24.36 1.13 -29.17
N SER A 464 -25.57 0.59 -29.33
CA SER A 464 -26.58 0.56 -28.26
C SER A 464 -26.25 -0.37 -27.09
N GLU A 465 -25.74 -1.58 -27.36
CA GLU A 465 -25.31 -2.52 -26.33
C GLU A 465 -23.84 -2.28 -26.01
N LYS A 466 -23.50 -1.69 -24.86
CA LYS A 466 -22.15 -1.16 -24.61
C LYS A 466 -21.25 -2.10 -23.82
N ILE A 467 -21.81 -3.15 -23.25
CA ILE A 467 -21.07 -4.22 -22.56
C ILE A 467 -21.10 -5.39 -23.53
N VAL A 468 -19.96 -5.89 -24.02
CA VAL A 468 -19.98 -6.87 -25.13
C VAL A 468 -19.02 -8.03 -24.94
N THR A 469 -19.42 -9.22 -25.32
CA THR A 469 -18.57 -10.41 -25.36
C THR A 469 -17.88 -10.59 -26.72
N ALA A 470 -18.53 -10.15 -27.81
CA ALA A 470 -18.02 -10.19 -29.17
C ALA A 470 -18.52 -8.96 -29.95
N PRO A 471 -17.67 -7.95 -30.23
CA PRO A 471 -18.11 -6.71 -30.87
C PRO A 471 -18.55 -6.88 -32.34
N VAL A 472 -18.18 -7.98 -33.00
CA VAL A 472 -18.53 -8.26 -34.40
C VAL A 472 -19.32 -9.57 -34.54
N SER A 473 -18.77 -10.70 -34.07
CA SER A 473 -19.39 -12.02 -34.18
C SER A 473 -18.71 -13.04 -33.27
N PRO A 474 -19.45 -14.02 -32.70
CA PRO A 474 -18.87 -15.16 -31.99
C PRO A 474 -17.87 -15.99 -32.83
N LEU A 475 -17.96 -15.93 -34.16
CA LEU A 475 -17.00 -16.61 -35.05
C LEU A 475 -15.60 -15.97 -35.04
N GLY A 476 -15.50 -14.71 -34.62
CA GLY A 476 -14.23 -13.97 -34.56
C GLY A 476 -13.70 -13.74 -33.16
N GLN A 477 -14.52 -13.93 -32.13
CA GLN A 477 -14.17 -13.81 -30.72
C GLN A 477 -15.22 -14.56 -29.90
N ASP A 478 -14.78 -15.46 -29.02
CA ASP A 478 -15.65 -16.13 -28.05
C ASP A 478 -15.02 -16.13 -26.66
N THR A 479 -15.59 -15.30 -25.81
CA THR A 479 -15.15 -15.07 -24.43
C THR A 479 -16.07 -15.76 -23.42
N HIS A 480 -16.78 -16.81 -23.88
CA HIS A 480 -17.59 -17.70 -23.06
C HIS A 480 -16.86 -19.02 -22.79
N LEU A 481 -17.04 -19.57 -21.61
CA LEU A 481 -16.69 -20.95 -21.30
C LEU A 481 -17.84 -21.64 -20.59
N SER A 482 -18.33 -22.72 -21.18
CA SER A 482 -19.34 -23.58 -20.55
C SER A 482 -18.76 -24.34 -19.35
N THR A 483 -19.46 -24.26 -18.23
CA THR A 483 -19.23 -25.07 -17.02
C THR A 483 -20.57 -25.54 -16.47
N SER A 484 -20.55 -26.44 -15.49
CA SER A 484 -21.76 -27.04 -14.93
C SER A 484 -22.53 -26.05 -14.06
N PHE A 485 -21.83 -25.31 -13.18
CA PHE A 485 -22.37 -24.24 -12.37
C PHE A 485 -21.24 -23.36 -11.76
N ALA A 486 -20.80 -22.32 -12.47
CA ALA A 486 -19.78 -21.39 -11.98
C ALA A 486 -20.30 -20.54 -10.81
N THR A 487 -19.63 -20.57 -9.66
CA THR A 487 -20.06 -19.89 -8.43
C THR A 487 -19.28 -18.61 -8.15
N ALA A 488 -17.96 -18.62 -8.31
CA ALA A 488 -17.10 -17.46 -8.10
C ALA A 488 -15.89 -17.48 -9.03
N ILE A 489 -15.26 -16.32 -9.15
CA ILE A 489 -14.03 -16.14 -9.93
C ILE A 489 -13.00 -15.31 -9.15
N ALA A 490 -11.73 -15.59 -9.40
CA ALA A 490 -10.61 -14.83 -8.89
C ALA A 490 -9.45 -14.78 -9.89
N LEU A 491 -8.81 -13.62 -9.99
CA LEU A 491 -7.48 -13.46 -10.57
C LEU A 491 -6.46 -13.26 -9.44
N PRO A 492 -5.22 -13.76 -9.56
CA PRO A 492 -4.18 -13.50 -8.55
C PRO A 492 -3.86 -12.01 -8.39
N THR A 493 -4.23 -11.20 -9.37
CA THR A 493 -4.20 -9.74 -9.31
C THR A 493 -5.32 -9.13 -10.14
N ASN A 494 -5.88 -8.01 -9.67
CA ASN A 494 -6.71 -7.14 -10.49
C ASN A 494 -5.92 -5.99 -11.15
N GLN A 495 -4.61 -5.91 -10.89
CA GLN A 495 -3.74 -5.00 -11.63
C GLN A 495 -3.59 -5.43 -13.08
N TYR A 496 -3.44 -4.45 -13.95
CA TYR A 496 -3.31 -4.70 -15.38
C TYR A 496 -1.90 -5.18 -15.70
N THR A 497 -1.79 -6.38 -16.26
CA THR A 497 -0.54 -7.12 -16.51
C THR A 497 -0.63 -7.90 -17.82
N SER A 498 0.51 -8.26 -18.41
CA SER A 498 0.57 -9.08 -19.63
C SER A 498 1.72 -10.11 -19.55
N MET A 499 1.44 -11.38 -19.83
CA MET A 499 2.43 -12.46 -19.83
C MET A 499 3.23 -12.54 -21.14
N SER A 500 2.82 -11.78 -22.17
CA SER A 500 3.40 -11.84 -23.52
C SER A 500 4.62 -10.92 -23.71
N ARG A 501 4.96 -10.11 -22.69
CA ARG A 501 6.09 -9.17 -22.76
C ARG A 501 7.43 -9.86 -22.46
N VAL A 502 8.50 -9.30 -23.01
CA VAL A 502 9.84 -9.90 -22.97
C VAL A 502 10.55 -9.58 -21.65
N TYR A 503 11.10 -10.61 -21.01
CA TYR A 503 12.01 -10.47 -19.88
C TYR A 503 13.36 -9.90 -20.33
N ARG A 504 13.88 -8.93 -19.57
CA ARG A 504 15.15 -8.25 -19.84
C ARG A 504 16.08 -8.41 -18.63
N PRO A 505 17.11 -9.28 -18.70
CA PRO A 505 17.99 -9.52 -17.56
C PRO A 505 18.77 -8.26 -17.12
N GLU A 506 18.94 -7.28 -18.00
CA GLU A 506 19.63 -6.01 -17.72
C GLU A 506 18.89 -5.13 -16.72
N ASN A 507 17.60 -5.38 -16.47
CA ASN A 507 16.83 -4.66 -15.46
C ASN A 507 17.11 -5.17 -14.04
N HIS A 508 17.70 -6.36 -13.89
CA HIS A 508 17.92 -7.03 -12.59
C HIS A 508 16.64 -7.17 -11.73
N GLU A 509 15.47 -7.22 -12.39
CA GLU A 509 14.18 -7.51 -11.76
C GLU A 509 14.10 -8.99 -11.36
N GLN A 510 13.13 -9.35 -10.51
CA GLN A 510 12.91 -10.76 -10.21
C GLN A 510 12.55 -11.54 -11.49
N ALA A 511 13.17 -12.71 -11.67
CA ALA A 511 12.94 -13.56 -12.82
C ALA A 511 12.32 -14.89 -12.39
N TYR A 512 11.37 -15.36 -13.18
CA TYR A 512 10.70 -16.64 -12.99
C TYR A 512 10.95 -17.55 -14.19
N VAL A 513 11.36 -18.80 -13.95
CA VAL A 513 11.60 -19.79 -14.99
C VAL A 513 10.47 -20.81 -14.96
N TYR A 514 9.73 -20.92 -16.06
CA TYR A 514 8.65 -21.87 -16.24
C TYR A 514 8.80 -22.64 -17.53
N ARG A 515 8.86 -23.97 -17.44
CA ARG A 515 9.00 -24.89 -18.59
C ARG A 515 10.09 -24.45 -19.59
N GLY A 516 11.21 -23.94 -19.08
CA GLY A 516 12.37 -23.50 -19.87
C GLY A 516 12.30 -22.05 -20.39
N LYS A 517 11.20 -21.32 -20.16
CA LYS A 517 11.07 -19.89 -20.49
C LYS A 517 11.29 -19.03 -19.24
N THR A 518 12.18 -18.04 -19.34
CA THR A 518 12.34 -16.99 -18.32
C THR A 518 11.38 -15.83 -18.58
N GLN A 519 10.69 -15.38 -17.54
CA GLN A 519 9.68 -14.31 -17.60
C GLN A 519 9.63 -13.50 -16.29
N ASN A 520 9.05 -12.29 -16.34
CA ASN A 520 8.93 -11.42 -15.16
C ASN A 520 7.85 -11.87 -14.18
N LEU A 521 6.72 -12.32 -14.71
CA LEU A 521 5.53 -12.67 -13.93
C LEU A 521 5.45 -14.18 -13.73
N HIS A 522 5.01 -14.60 -12.54
CA HIS A 522 4.71 -15.99 -12.26
C HIS A 522 3.59 -16.52 -13.18
N GLU A 523 3.63 -17.80 -13.55
CA GLU A 523 2.67 -18.36 -14.51
C GLU A 523 1.21 -18.29 -14.02
N SER A 524 0.98 -18.24 -12.70
CA SER A 524 -0.37 -18.10 -12.13
C SER A 524 -1.12 -16.86 -12.65
N TYR A 525 -0.44 -15.78 -13.02
CA TYR A 525 -1.08 -14.56 -13.54
C TYR A 525 -1.73 -14.73 -14.93
N ARG A 526 -1.41 -15.83 -15.64
CA ARG A 526 -2.02 -16.20 -16.93
C ARG A 526 -3.49 -16.61 -16.81
N TYR A 527 -3.87 -17.19 -15.68
CA TYR A 527 -5.15 -17.89 -15.53
C TYR A 527 -6.17 -17.10 -14.70
N LEU A 528 -7.43 -17.19 -15.12
CA LEU A 528 -8.59 -16.97 -14.28
C LEU A 528 -8.90 -18.26 -13.53
N TYR A 529 -9.13 -18.14 -12.22
CA TYR A 529 -9.50 -19.24 -11.35
C TYR A 529 -10.99 -19.15 -11.07
N VAL A 530 -11.70 -20.25 -11.28
CA VAL A 530 -13.16 -20.32 -11.22
C VAL A 530 -13.53 -21.45 -10.28
N THR A 531 -14.38 -21.18 -9.29
CA THR A 531 -15.06 -22.25 -8.56
C THR A 531 -16.32 -22.65 -9.30
N ASP A 532 -16.52 -23.94 -9.43
CA ASP A 532 -17.73 -24.53 -9.98
C ASP A 532 -18.30 -25.51 -8.94
N ARG A 533 -19.61 -25.40 -8.68
CA ARG A 533 -20.28 -26.17 -7.61
C ARG A 533 -20.13 -27.68 -7.79
N PHE A 534 -20.00 -28.16 -9.03
CA PHE A 534 -19.96 -29.58 -9.35
C PHE A 534 -18.60 -30.03 -9.88
N GLU A 535 -17.87 -29.14 -10.55
CA GLU A 535 -16.59 -29.48 -11.18
C GLU A 535 -15.37 -29.12 -10.32
N GLY A 536 -15.54 -28.35 -9.24
CA GLY A 536 -14.45 -27.92 -8.35
C GLY A 536 -13.72 -26.69 -8.88
N LEU A 537 -12.38 -26.73 -8.95
CA LEU A 537 -11.57 -25.59 -9.38
C LEU A 537 -11.26 -25.69 -10.89
N ILE A 538 -11.66 -24.70 -11.67
CA ILE A 538 -11.39 -24.59 -13.11
C ILE A 538 -10.40 -23.45 -13.35
N LEU A 539 -9.40 -23.69 -14.21
CA LEU A 539 -8.50 -22.65 -14.70
C LEU A 539 -8.81 -22.34 -16.16
N VAL A 540 -8.90 -21.05 -16.47
CA VAL A 540 -9.18 -20.53 -17.81
C VAL A 540 -8.01 -19.65 -18.23
N ASP A 541 -7.44 -19.92 -19.40
CA ASP A 541 -6.39 -19.07 -19.96
C ASP A 541 -7.02 -17.78 -20.47
N VAL A 542 -6.59 -16.64 -19.91
CA VAL A 542 -7.12 -15.32 -20.25
C VAL A 542 -6.05 -14.40 -20.84
N ASN A 543 -4.90 -14.96 -21.23
CA ASN A 543 -3.82 -14.16 -21.78
C ASN A 543 -4.12 -13.63 -23.19
N CYS A 544 -4.96 -14.32 -23.98
CA CYS A 544 -5.43 -13.82 -25.28
C CYS A 544 -6.02 -12.41 -25.17
N LEU A 545 -6.69 -12.10 -24.05
CA LEU A 545 -7.27 -10.78 -23.80
C LEU A 545 -6.23 -9.67 -23.53
N THR A 546 -4.95 -10.01 -23.38
CA THR A 546 -3.87 -9.06 -22.99
C THR A 546 -2.57 -9.23 -23.79
N ASP A 547 -2.56 -10.10 -24.81
CA ASP A 547 -1.39 -10.34 -25.65
C ASP A 547 -1.26 -9.36 -26.83
N GLY A 548 -2.37 -8.66 -27.15
CA GLY A 548 -2.45 -7.67 -28.22
C GLY A 548 -2.83 -8.25 -29.59
N ASP A 549 -3.20 -9.52 -29.67
CA ASP A 549 -3.67 -10.16 -30.90
C ASP A 549 -5.21 -10.31 -30.90
N PRO A 550 -5.96 -9.43 -31.58
CA PRO A 550 -7.41 -9.52 -31.61
C PRO A 550 -7.95 -10.73 -32.39
N GLN A 551 -7.10 -11.49 -33.08
CA GLN A 551 -7.52 -12.65 -33.88
C GLN A 551 -7.69 -13.92 -33.05
N ASN A 552 -7.22 -13.92 -31.79
CA ASN A 552 -7.14 -15.12 -30.96
C ASN A 552 -7.98 -15.03 -29.67
N ASN A 553 -8.92 -14.08 -29.57
CA ASN A 553 -9.77 -13.84 -28.40
C ASN A 553 -10.79 -14.98 -28.17
N PHE A 554 -10.28 -16.17 -27.92
CA PHE A 554 -11.01 -17.38 -27.58
C PHE A 554 -10.47 -17.86 -26.24
N ILE A 555 -11.32 -17.87 -25.21
CA ILE A 555 -10.91 -18.39 -23.91
C ILE A 555 -11.11 -19.89 -23.86
N GLU A 556 -10.16 -20.60 -23.26
CA GLU A 556 -10.20 -22.06 -23.19
C GLU A 556 -9.95 -22.56 -21.77
N ARG A 557 -10.65 -23.64 -21.44
CA ARG A 557 -10.42 -24.39 -20.21
C ARG A 557 -9.04 -25.04 -20.27
N SER A 558 -8.16 -24.63 -19.37
CA SER A 558 -6.81 -25.19 -19.25
C SER A 558 -6.73 -26.38 -18.31
N LEU A 559 -7.53 -26.38 -17.23
CA LEU A 559 -7.55 -27.43 -16.23
C LEU A 559 -8.89 -27.46 -15.48
N THR A 560 -9.28 -28.66 -15.04
CA THR A 560 -10.28 -28.87 -13.98
C THR A 560 -9.67 -29.73 -12.90
N PHE A 561 -9.72 -29.25 -11.66
CA PHE A 561 -9.11 -29.88 -10.51
C PHE A 561 -10.17 -30.13 -9.43
N ASN A 562 -10.53 -31.39 -9.24
CA ASN A 562 -11.38 -31.83 -8.13
C ASN A 562 -11.00 -33.27 -7.72
N PRO A 563 -9.81 -33.46 -7.12
CA PRO A 563 -9.33 -34.79 -6.78
C PRO A 563 -10.27 -35.46 -5.79
N ASN A 564 -10.87 -36.60 -6.18
CA ASN A 564 -11.77 -37.41 -5.35
C ASN A 564 -12.97 -36.62 -4.77
N GLY A 565 -13.46 -35.57 -5.45
CA GLY A 565 -14.58 -34.77 -4.97
C GLY A 565 -14.25 -33.86 -3.78
N LEU A 566 -12.96 -33.57 -3.52
CA LEU A 566 -12.55 -32.71 -2.40
C LEU A 566 -13.07 -31.27 -2.50
N LEU A 567 -13.40 -30.80 -3.70
CA LEU A 567 -13.91 -29.46 -3.96
C LEU A 567 -15.39 -29.46 -4.36
N ASP A 568 -16.13 -30.54 -4.08
CA ASP A 568 -17.58 -30.57 -4.29
C ASP A 568 -18.28 -29.46 -3.48
N GLY A 569 -19.26 -28.80 -4.09
CA GLY A 569 -19.95 -27.67 -3.47
C GLY A 569 -19.11 -26.40 -3.40
N ALA A 570 -18.12 -26.22 -4.29
CA ALA A 570 -17.30 -25.01 -4.29
C ALA A 570 -18.16 -23.75 -4.53
N GLU A 571 -18.16 -22.81 -3.58
CA GLU A 571 -18.98 -21.58 -3.62
C GLU A 571 -18.14 -20.31 -3.78
N ASN A 572 -16.91 -20.29 -3.29
CA ASN A 572 -16.06 -19.09 -3.28
C ASN A 572 -14.57 -19.44 -3.21
N LEU A 573 -13.70 -18.49 -3.53
CA LEU A 573 -12.25 -18.65 -3.44
C LEU A 573 -11.51 -17.34 -3.14
N ALA A 574 -10.35 -17.46 -2.51
CA ALA A 574 -9.34 -16.39 -2.43
C ALA A 574 -7.97 -16.92 -2.87
N ILE A 575 -7.17 -16.04 -3.47
CA ILE A 575 -5.80 -16.36 -3.89
C ILE A 575 -4.84 -15.52 -3.05
N ALA A 576 -3.88 -16.18 -2.40
CA ALA A 576 -2.77 -15.54 -1.72
C ALA A 576 -1.47 -16.18 -2.22
N GLY A 577 -0.69 -15.43 -3.00
CA GLY A 577 0.48 -15.91 -3.72
C GLY A 577 0.15 -17.09 -4.61
N THR A 578 0.81 -18.21 -4.37
CA THR A 578 0.61 -19.48 -5.08
C THR A 578 -0.28 -20.45 -4.31
N THR A 579 -1.15 -19.96 -3.42
CA THR A 579 -2.19 -20.76 -2.76
C THR A 579 -3.58 -20.24 -3.09
N VAL A 580 -4.46 -21.13 -3.54
CA VAL A 580 -5.90 -20.89 -3.67
C VAL A 580 -6.60 -21.52 -2.48
N TYR A 581 -7.41 -20.75 -1.75
CA TYR A 581 -8.27 -21.24 -0.70
C TYR A 581 -9.70 -21.33 -1.22
N VAL A 582 -10.25 -22.54 -1.31
CA VAL A 582 -11.58 -22.81 -1.86
C VAL A 582 -12.56 -23.06 -0.72
N CYS A 583 -13.68 -22.35 -0.71
CA CYS A 583 -14.83 -22.62 0.15
C CYS A 583 -15.69 -23.70 -0.52
N CYS A 584 -15.84 -24.87 0.10
CA CYS A 584 -16.61 -26.00 -0.41
C CYS A 584 -17.38 -26.74 0.70
N ASP A 585 -18.11 -27.80 0.36
CA ASP A 585 -18.92 -28.56 1.33
C ASP A 585 -18.09 -29.14 2.48
N ARG A 586 -16.81 -29.43 2.22
CA ARG A 586 -15.86 -29.96 3.20
C ARG A 586 -15.25 -28.89 4.10
N GLY A 587 -15.52 -27.61 3.84
CA GLY A 587 -14.93 -26.48 4.54
C GLY A 587 -13.99 -25.66 3.66
N ILE A 588 -12.81 -25.32 4.15
CA ILE A 588 -11.78 -24.63 3.37
C ILE A 588 -10.71 -25.63 2.92
N VAL A 589 -10.45 -25.68 1.62
CA VAL A 589 -9.35 -26.47 1.02
C VAL A 589 -8.30 -25.52 0.46
N ALA A 590 -7.06 -25.65 0.95
CA ALA A 590 -5.91 -24.92 0.43
C ALA A 590 -5.24 -25.73 -0.70
N VAL A 591 -5.07 -25.11 -1.87
CA VAL A 591 -4.53 -25.72 -3.08
C VAL A 591 -3.29 -24.93 -3.53
N ASP A 592 -2.17 -25.62 -3.68
CA ASP A 592 -0.93 -25.08 -4.25
C ASP A 592 -1.07 -24.96 -5.77
N ILE A 593 -0.73 -23.80 -6.30
CA ILE A 593 -0.72 -23.45 -7.72
C ILE A 593 0.65 -22.91 -8.16
N SER A 594 1.73 -23.30 -7.46
CA SER A 594 3.10 -22.95 -7.87
C SER A 594 3.42 -23.48 -9.28
N ASP A 595 2.92 -24.67 -9.62
CA ASP A 595 2.65 -25.02 -11.03
C ASP A 595 1.12 -25.00 -11.22
N PRO A 596 0.56 -23.98 -11.91
CA PRO A 596 -0.89 -23.84 -12.06
C PRO A 596 -1.53 -25.00 -12.86
N LEU A 597 -0.76 -25.72 -13.69
CA LEU A 597 -1.25 -26.85 -14.46
C LEU A 597 -1.01 -28.21 -13.78
N ALA A 598 -0.38 -28.21 -12.60
CA ALA A 598 -0.21 -29.38 -11.76
C ALA A 598 -0.51 -29.06 -10.28
N PRO A 599 -1.73 -28.57 -9.96
CA PRO A 599 -2.08 -28.19 -8.60
C PRO A 599 -2.14 -29.40 -7.65
N ARG A 600 -1.96 -29.12 -6.37
CA ARG A 600 -2.05 -30.13 -5.30
C ARG A 600 -2.73 -29.57 -4.06
N VAL A 601 -3.48 -30.42 -3.37
CA VAL A 601 -4.05 -30.07 -2.07
C VAL A 601 -2.93 -29.99 -1.04
N LEU A 602 -2.91 -28.88 -0.29
CA LEU A 602 -1.99 -28.64 0.81
C LEU A 602 -2.60 -29.02 2.16
N ALA A 603 -3.82 -28.57 2.40
CA ALA A 603 -4.53 -28.76 3.68
C ALA A 603 -6.05 -28.60 3.48
N GLU A 604 -6.82 -29.14 4.42
CA GLU A 604 -8.28 -29.05 4.49
C GLU A 604 -8.68 -28.76 5.94
N ILE A 605 -9.67 -27.89 6.14
CA ILE A 605 -10.30 -27.69 7.44
C ILE A 605 -11.81 -27.54 7.30
N GLY A 606 -12.54 -28.43 7.97
CA GLY A 606 -14.00 -28.51 7.94
C GLY A 606 -14.63 -28.51 9.32
N ALA A 607 -15.82 -29.13 9.42
CA ALA A 607 -16.55 -29.23 10.67
C ALA A 607 -15.74 -29.97 11.77
N PRO A 608 -15.83 -29.57 13.04
CA PRO A 608 -16.72 -28.53 13.58
C PRO A 608 -16.16 -27.11 13.47
N TYR A 609 -14.97 -26.92 12.90
CA TYR A 609 -14.32 -25.61 12.87
C TYR A 609 -14.92 -24.70 11.81
N ILE A 610 -15.06 -25.17 10.57
CA ILE A 610 -15.69 -24.43 9.47
C ILE A 610 -16.89 -25.21 8.95
N VAL A 611 -18.06 -24.58 8.86
CA VAL A 611 -19.31 -25.25 8.46
C VAL A 611 -20.01 -24.43 7.38
N LYS A 612 -20.04 -24.96 6.15
CA LYS A 612 -20.64 -24.30 4.96
C LYS A 612 -20.09 -22.87 4.77
N PRO A 613 -18.80 -22.73 4.46
CA PRO A 613 -18.19 -21.42 4.25
C PRO A 613 -18.77 -20.72 3.02
N THR A 614 -19.01 -19.42 3.15
CA THR A 614 -19.61 -18.56 2.11
C THR A 614 -18.60 -17.60 1.48
N SER A 615 -17.60 -17.14 2.25
CA SER A 615 -16.55 -16.24 1.77
C SER A 615 -15.27 -16.39 2.59
N ILE A 616 -14.16 -16.00 1.99
CA ILE A 616 -12.83 -16.03 2.59
C ILE A 616 -12.01 -14.84 2.12
N ALA A 617 -11.31 -14.18 3.05
CA ALA A 617 -10.36 -13.12 2.78
C ALA A 617 -9.03 -13.40 3.49
N VAL A 618 -7.91 -13.27 2.78
CA VAL A 618 -6.57 -13.46 3.36
C VAL A 618 -5.88 -12.11 3.51
N GLN A 619 -5.26 -11.88 4.67
CA GLN A 619 -4.34 -10.77 4.87
C GLN A 619 -3.15 -11.26 5.68
N PHE A 620 -1.99 -11.33 5.02
CA PHE A 620 -0.74 -11.79 5.60
C PHE A 620 -0.88 -13.18 6.26
N ARG A 621 -0.90 -13.28 7.59
CA ARG A 621 -0.87 -14.56 8.32
C ARG A 621 -2.22 -15.21 8.54
N TYR A 622 -3.31 -14.47 8.37
CA TYR A 622 -4.64 -14.93 8.75
C TYR A 622 -5.59 -14.92 7.57
N ALA A 623 -6.44 -15.94 7.53
CA ALA A 623 -7.63 -15.96 6.69
C ALA A 623 -8.87 -15.75 7.57
N PHE A 624 -9.77 -14.91 7.12
CA PHE A 624 -11.05 -14.61 7.76
C PHE A 624 -12.16 -15.21 6.90
N VAL A 625 -12.95 -16.08 7.51
CA VAL A 625 -13.94 -16.91 6.82
C VAL A 625 -15.32 -16.59 7.35
N THR A 626 -16.27 -16.32 6.45
CA THR A 626 -17.69 -16.35 6.79
C THR A 626 -18.21 -17.76 6.55
N ASP A 627 -18.99 -18.28 7.49
CA ASP A 627 -19.65 -19.58 7.38
C ASP A 627 -21.06 -19.50 7.98
N SER A 628 -21.78 -20.62 7.99
CA SER A 628 -23.16 -20.66 8.47
C SER A 628 -23.36 -20.30 9.95
N GLU A 629 -22.28 -20.16 10.73
CA GLU A 629 -22.32 -19.78 12.15
C GLU A 629 -21.81 -18.36 12.40
N GLY A 630 -21.12 -17.73 11.43
CA GLY A 630 -20.64 -16.35 11.50
C GLY A 630 -19.25 -16.17 10.91
N VAL A 631 -18.39 -15.39 11.57
CA VAL A 631 -17.00 -15.16 11.15
C VAL A 631 -16.04 -15.97 12.00
N LYS A 632 -15.06 -16.62 11.36
CA LYS A 632 -14.01 -17.42 12.00
C LYS A 632 -12.65 -17.09 11.42
N VAL A 633 -11.59 -17.37 12.17
CA VAL A 633 -10.21 -17.05 11.78
C VAL A 633 -9.36 -18.33 11.67
N LEU A 634 -8.60 -18.43 10.59
CA LEU A 634 -7.61 -19.47 10.36
C LEU A 634 -6.21 -18.86 10.36
N ASP A 635 -5.24 -19.54 10.97
CA ASP A 635 -3.82 -19.27 10.76
C ASP A 635 -3.40 -19.93 9.45
N VAL A 636 -2.94 -19.11 8.51
CA VAL A 636 -2.45 -19.51 7.19
C VAL A 636 -0.99 -19.07 6.98
N THR A 637 -0.26 -18.76 8.06
CA THR A 637 1.16 -18.38 8.01
C THR A 637 1.99 -19.38 7.20
N LEU A 638 1.67 -20.67 7.37
CA LEU A 638 2.16 -21.76 6.54
C LEU A 638 0.94 -22.48 5.95
N PRO A 639 0.62 -22.31 4.66
CA PRO A 639 -0.61 -22.86 4.08
C PRO A 639 -0.77 -24.38 4.21
N ALA A 640 0.34 -25.12 4.15
CA ALA A 640 0.36 -26.57 4.37
C ALA A 640 0.14 -27.00 5.84
N GLN A 641 0.15 -26.05 6.78
CA GLN A 641 -0.14 -26.24 8.20
C GLN A 641 -1.33 -25.36 8.63
N MET A 642 -2.20 -25.01 7.68
CA MET A 642 -3.41 -24.22 7.93
C MET A 642 -4.20 -24.81 9.11
N SER A 643 -4.59 -23.96 10.06
CA SER A 643 -5.30 -24.40 11.27
C SER A 643 -6.30 -23.35 11.76
N ALA A 644 -7.35 -23.79 12.47
CA ALA A 644 -8.28 -22.88 13.10
C ALA A 644 -7.63 -22.19 14.30
N VAL A 645 -7.91 -20.89 14.47
CA VAL A 645 -7.53 -20.14 15.65
C VAL A 645 -8.59 -20.36 16.74
N PRO A 646 -8.29 -21.07 17.84
CA PRO A 646 -9.30 -21.41 18.84
C PRO A 646 -9.90 -20.15 19.49
N GLY A 647 -11.23 -20.07 19.50
CA GLY A 647 -11.96 -18.96 20.14
C GLY A 647 -12.07 -17.68 19.30
N ALA A 648 -11.35 -17.56 18.18
CA ALA A 648 -11.46 -16.43 17.26
C ALA A 648 -12.69 -16.57 16.36
N ARG A 649 -13.87 -16.30 16.93
CA ARG A 649 -15.16 -16.39 16.24
C ARG A 649 -16.12 -15.26 16.63
N ILE A 650 -16.90 -14.80 15.67
CA ILE A 650 -18.01 -13.86 15.87
C ILE A 650 -19.30 -14.53 15.38
N PRO A 651 -20.23 -14.87 16.29
CA PRO A 651 -21.53 -15.43 15.88
C PRO A 651 -22.31 -14.41 15.04
N LEU A 652 -22.65 -14.77 13.81
CA LEU A 652 -23.46 -13.97 12.89
C LEU A 652 -24.32 -14.91 12.04
N PRO A 653 -25.65 -14.95 12.24
CA PRO A 653 -26.52 -15.93 11.59
C PRO A 653 -26.57 -15.90 10.06
N ASP A 654 -26.26 -14.76 9.43
CA ASP A 654 -26.38 -14.55 7.98
C ASP A 654 -25.12 -13.85 7.42
N ALA A 655 -23.93 -14.37 7.75
CA ALA A 655 -22.67 -13.86 7.22
C ALA A 655 -22.43 -14.36 5.79
N ARG A 656 -22.57 -13.47 4.80
CA ARG A 656 -22.53 -13.82 3.36
C ARG A 656 -21.19 -13.51 2.69
N ASP A 657 -20.58 -12.38 3.04
CA ASP A 657 -19.27 -11.95 2.50
C ASP A 657 -18.43 -11.28 3.58
N ILE A 658 -17.11 -11.30 3.42
CA ILE A 658 -16.17 -10.51 4.22
C ILE A 658 -15.12 -9.84 3.33
N TYR A 659 -14.99 -8.53 3.49
CA TYR A 659 -13.90 -7.75 2.91
C TYR A 659 -12.98 -7.24 4.01
N VAL A 660 -11.67 -7.49 3.91
CA VAL A 660 -10.70 -7.05 4.92
C VAL A 660 -9.89 -5.88 4.36
N ALA A 661 -9.95 -4.73 5.02
CA ALA A 661 -9.17 -3.55 4.68
C ALA A 661 -8.46 -2.98 5.92
N LYS A 662 -7.12 -2.89 5.86
CA LYS A 662 -6.26 -2.61 7.03
C LYS A 662 -6.69 -3.44 8.24
N THR A 663 -7.03 -2.81 9.37
CA THR A 663 -7.41 -3.50 10.62
C THR A 663 -8.91 -3.77 10.75
N TYR A 664 -9.71 -3.59 9.70
CA TYR A 664 -11.16 -3.78 9.76
C TYR A 664 -11.63 -4.86 8.80
N GLY A 665 -12.61 -5.65 9.26
CA GLY A 665 -13.41 -6.55 8.44
C GLY A 665 -14.79 -5.97 8.20
N TYR A 666 -15.26 -6.01 6.97
CA TYR A 666 -16.57 -5.53 6.55
C TYR A 666 -17.39 -6.74 6.14
N VAL A 667 -18.37 -7.11 6.95
CA VAL A 667 -19.18 -8.32 6.74
C VAL A 667 -20.53 -7.94 6.18
N ALA A 668 -20.87 -8.52 5.03
CA ALA A 668 -22.22 -8.48 4.49
C ALA A 668 -23.10 -9.45 5.29
N ALA A 669 -24.01 -8.92 6.10
CA ALA A 669 -24.78 -9.68 7.09
C ALA A 669 -26.28 -9.76 6.77
N GLY A 670 -26.63 -9.79 5.47
CA GLY A 670 -28.02 -9.86 4.98
C GLY A 670 -28.91 -8.78 5.61
N ALA A 671 -29.92 -9.21 6.38
CA ALA A 671 -30.89 -8.34 7.05
C ALA A 671 -30.30 -7.43 8.14
N GLN A 672 -29.11 -7.73 8.67
CA GLN A 672 -28.43 -6.84 9.62
C GLN A 672 -27.65 -5.71 8.93
N GLY A 673 -27.58 -5.71 7.60
CA GLY A 673 -26.78 -4.77 6.83
C GLY A 673 -25.28 -5.06 6.97
N LEU A 674 -24.49 -4.02 7.22
CA LEU A 674 -23.04 -4.09 7.32
C LEU A 674 -22.60 -4.27 8.78
N VAL A 675 -21.93 -5.38 9.07
CA VAL A 675 -21.25 -5.57 10.37
C VAL A 675 -19.76 -5.27 10.20
N ILE A 676 -19.25 -4.29 10.95
CA ILE A 676 -17.85 -3.88 10.91
C ILE A 676 -17.13 -4.50 12.12
N LEU A 677 -16.08 -5.26 11.83
CA LEU A 677 -15.26 -5.96 12.80
C LEU A 677 -13.92 -5.24 13.00
N ASP A 678 -13.46 -5.17 14.24
CA ASP A 678 -12.07 -4.84 14.56
C ASP A 678 -11.23 -6.12 14.49
N LEU A 679 -10.26 -6.12 13.57
CA LEU A 679 -9.34 -7.22 13.30
C LEU A 679 -7.88 -6.85 13.62
N GLU A 680 -7.65 -5.79 14.41
CA GLU A 680 -6.29 -5.38 14.81
C GLU A 680 -5.53 -6.54 15.45
N ARG A 681 -6.21 -7.32 16.30
CA ARG A 681 -5.74 -8.59 16.86
C ARG A 681 -6.54 -9.73 16.22
N PRO A 682 -6.03 -10.40 15.17
CA PRO A 682 -6.80 -11.39 14.41
C PRO A 682 -7.28 -12.58 15.24
N GLU A 683 -6.59 -12.93 16.34
CA GLU A 683 -6.98 -14.02 17.23
C GLU A 683 -8.08 -13.63 18.24
N GLN A 684 -8.41 -12.35 18.32
CA GLN A 684 -9.45 -11.79 19.19
C GLN A 684 -10.31 -10.79 18.40
N PRO A 685 -10.96 -11.23 17.31
CA PRO A 685 -11.84 -10.36 16.56
C PRO A 685 -12.99 -9.89 17.46
N ARG A 686 -13.52 -8.70 17.18
CA ARG A 686 -14.72 -8.20 17.87
C ARG A 686 -15.58 -7.36 16.92
N VAL A 687 -16.87 -7.29 17.19
CA VAL A 687 -17.76 -6.33 16.53
C VAL A 687 -17.40 -4.92 17.03
N ASP A 688 -17.06 -4.02 16.10
CA ASP A 688 -16.93 -2.59 16.39
C ASP A 688 -18.30 -1.90 16.31
N GLN A 689 -19.07 -2.18 15.26
CA GLN A 689 -20.41 -1.64 15.05
C GLN A 689 -21.21 -2.45 14.02
N THR A 690 -22.53 -2.36 14.12
CA THR A 690 -23.48 -2.84 13.11
C THR A 690 -24.22 -1.64 12.52
N TRP A 691 -24.33 -1.59 11.20
CA TRP A 691 -24.91 -0.46 10.50
C TRP A 691 -25.77 -0.92 9.32
N ASN A 692 -27.05 -0.52 9.32
CA ASN A 692 -28.02 -0.86 8.28
C ASN A 692 -28.71 0.38 7.67
N ALA A 693 -28.12 1.57 7.85
CA ALA A 693 -28.66 2.84 7.37
C ALA A 693 -30.14 3.08 7.74
N ASP A 694 -30.48 2.85 9.01
CA ASP A 694 -31.85 2.97 9.54
C ASP A 694 -32.85 2.05 8.83
N GLY A 695 -32.41 0.83 8.47
CA GLY A 695 -33.21 -0.19 7.79
C GLY A 695 -33.25 -0.07 6.27
N GLN A 696 -32.49 0.84 5.66
CA GLN A 696 -32.37 0.95 4.20
C GLN A 696 -31.47 -0.14 3.59
N ILE A 697 -30.72 -0.87 4.41
CA ILE A 697 -29.86 -1.98 3.99
C ILE A 697 -30.27 -3.21 4.77
N ASP A 698 -31.03 -4.09 4.13
CA ASP A 698 -31.66 -5.26 4.73
C ASP A 698 -31.52 -6.55 3.90
N ASP A 699 -30.70 -6.54 2.85
CA ASP A 699 -30.37 -7.74 2.06
C ASP A 699 -28.93 -7.68 1.53
N LEU A 700 -27.98 -7.34 2.41
CA LEU A 700 -26.59 -7.13 2.01
C LEU A 700 -25.89 -8.47 1.66
N ASN A 701 -25.53 -8.62 0.38
CA ASN A 701 -24.84 -9.80 -0.17
C ASN A 701 -23.32 -9.63 -0.26
N GLN A 702 -22.84 -8.44 -0.64
CA GLN A 702 -21.40 -8.21 -0.81
C GLN A 702 -20.97 -6.78 -0.51
N VAL A 703 -19.72 -6.61 -0.04
CA VAL A 703 -19.10 -5.30 0.19
C VAL A 703 -17.72 -5.22 -0.45
N LYS A 704 -17.40 -4.07 -1.06
CA LYS A 704 -16.05 -3.70 -1.51
C LYS A 704 -15.69 -2.31 -1.03
N ILE A 705 -14.44 -2.11 -0.62
CA ILE A 705 -13.92 -0.82 -0.15
C ILE A 705 -12.99 -0.22 -1.20
N ALA A 706 -13.05 1.10 -1.36
CA ALA A 706 -12.11 1.84 -2.19
C ALA A 706 -11.88 3.23 -1.61
N MET A 707 -10.81 3.89 -2.09
CA MET A 707 -10.49 5.25 -1.68
C MET A 707 -10.46 6.19 -2.88
N THR A 708 -11.18 7.30 -2.75
CA THR A 708 -11.20 8.39 -3.74
C THR A 708 -10.84 9.68 -3.03
N ASN A 709 -9.81 10.37 -3.53
CA ASN A 709 -9.27 11.59 -2.95
C ASN A 709 -8.74 11.40 -1.52
N ASP A 710 -9.40 11.94 -0.51
CA ASP A 710 -9.02 11.78 0.91
C ASP A 710 -9.94 10.84 1.69
N SER A 711 -10.99 10.34 1.04
CA SER A 711 -12.12 9.66 1.67
C SER A 711 -12.20 8.19 1.28
N VAL A 712 -12.66 7.35 2.21
CA VAL A 712 -12.86 5.91 2.04
C VAL A 712 -14.34 5.62 1.85
N TYR A 713 -14.68 4.78 0.88
CA TYR A 713 -16.06 4.46 0.49
C TYR A 713 -16.30 2.95 0.50
N ALA A 714 -17.53 2.55 0.82
CA ALA A 714 -18.03 1.19 0.66
C ALA A 714 -19.06 1.14 -0.48
N TYR A 715 -18.95 0.10 -1.31
CA TYR A 715 -19.89 -0.25 -2.38
C TYR A 715 -20.55 -1.56 -2.00
N LEU A 716 -21.89 -1.55 -1.96
CA LEU A 716 -22.69 -2.57 -1.29
C LEU A 716 -23.69 -3.17 -2.28
N ALA A 717 -23.60 -4.47 -2.51
CA ALA A 717 -24.60 -5.23 -3.25
C ALA A 717 -25.73 -5.64 -2.30
N ASP A 718 -26.78 -4.82 -2.23
CA ASP A 718 -27.86 -4.90 -1.24
C ASP A 718 -29.10 -5.61 -1.82
N GLY A 719 -28.88 -6.74 -2.49
CA GLY A 719 -29.96 -7.60 -2.97
C GLY A 719 -30.97 -6.82 -3.81
N TRP A 720 -32.26 -6.97 -3.54
CA TRP A 720 -33.32 -6.29 -4.28
C TRP A 720 -33.37 -4.76 -4.11
N ASN A 721 -32.61 -4.19 -3.17
CA ASN A 721 -32.44 -2.75 -3.06
C ASN A 721 -31.41 -2.19 -4.06
N GLY A 722 -30.64 -3.06 -4.71
CA GLY A 722 -29.65 -2.70 -5.72
C GLY A 722 -28.29 -2.30 -5.13
N LEU A 723 -27.58 -1.40 -5.82
CA LEU A 723 -26.29 -0.89 -5.36
C LEU A 723 -26.48 0.23 -4.33
N ARG A 724 -25.80 0.15 -3.19
CA ARG A 724 -25.64 1.26 -2.24
C ARG A 724 -24.20 1.75 -2.21
N VAL A 725 -24.02 3.05 -2.02
CA VAL A 725 -22.68 3.65 -1.80
C VAL A 725 -22.71 4.39 -0.48
N ALA A 726 -21.74 4.08 0.38
CA ALA A 726 -21.55 4.72 1.67
C ALA A 726 -20.16 5.36 1.75
N VAL A 727 -20.06 6.52 2.38
CA VAL A 727 -18.78 7.04 2.85
C VAL A 727 -18.48 6.41 4.22
N LEU A 728 -17.25 5.94 4.41
CA LEU A 728 -16.77 5.33 5.64
C LEU A 728 -15.84 6.24 6.41
N VAL A 729 -15.00 7.01 5.73
CA VAL A 729 -14.07 7.95 6.36
C VAL A 729 -14.01 9.18 5.48
N HIS A 730 -14.19 10.34 6.08
CA HIS A 730 -14.14 11.65 5.42
C HIS A 730 -13.53 12.71 6.36
N PRO A 731 -12.79 13.72 5.85
CA PRO A 731 -12.16 14.75 6.67
C PRO A 731 -13.02 15.45 7.73
N GLY A 732 -14.29 15.69 7.44
CA GLY A 732 -15.23 16.31 8.37
C GLY A 732 -15.93 15.36 9.34
N ASP A 733 -15.51 14.09 9.44
CA ASP A 733 -16.10 13.15 10.41
C ASP A 733 -15.72 13.48 11.87
N GLY A 734 -14.65 14.25 12.11
CA GLY A 734 -14.13 14.53 13.46
C GLY A 734 -13.78 13.23 14.22
N PRO A 735 -13.62 13.27 15.56
CA PRO A 735 -12.57 14.02 16.25
C PRO A 735 -11.17 13.42 15.98
N ARG A 736 -10.91 12.83 14.81
CA ARG A 736 -9.59 12.27 14.47
C ARG A 736 -9.15 12.79 13.11
N SER A 737 -7.84 12.75 12.89
CA SER A 737 -7.30 13.10 11.58
C SER A 737 -7.76 12.06 10.54
N PRO A 738 -8.31 12.47 9.39
CA PRO A 738 -8.61 11.56 8.28
C PRO A 738 -7.33 11.02 7.62
N TYR A 739 -6.15 11.43 8.09
CA TYR A 739 -4.84 11.04 7.55
C TYR A 739 -4.11 10.01 8.42
N GLY A 740 -4.76 9.47 9.47
CA GLY A 740 -4.22 8.33 10.22
C GLY A 740 -4.00 7.08 9.34
N TRP A 741 -3.36 6.06 9.91
CA TRP A 741 -3.14 4.82 9.16
C TRP A 741 -4.41 3.96 9.07
N SER A 742 -5.06 3.64 10.19
CA SER A 742 -6.29 2.82 10.24
C SER A 742 -7.38 3.52 11.06
N GLN A 743 -8.03 4.48 10.41
CA GLN A 743 -9.13 5.27 10.96
C GLN A 743 -10.34 4.37 11.23
N ARG A 744 -11.10 4.70 12.29
CA ARG A 744 -12.37 4.03 12.58
C ARG A 744 -13.41 4.41 11.51
N PRO A 745 -14.06 3.45 10.84
CA PRO A 745 -15.16 3.74 9.91
C PRO A 745 -16.36 4.40 10.61
N MET A 746 -17.00 5.34 9.93
CA MET A 746 -18.19 6.07 10.32
C MET A 746 -19.19 6.06 9.14
N PRO A 747 -19.85 4.92 8.89
CA PRO A 747 -20.63 4.71 7.67
C PRO A 747 -21.82 5.67 7.56
N LYS A 748 -21.94 6.33 6.42
CA LYS A 748 -23.08 7.17 6.04
C LYS A 748 -23.51 6.83 4.61
N LEU A 749 -24.78 6.51 4.42
CA LEU A 749 -25.34 6.22 3.10
C LEU A 749 -25.42 7.52 2.30
N ILE A 750 -24.81 7.54 1.10
CA ILE A 750 -24.73 8.76 0.28
C ILE A 750 -25.44 8.64 -1.06
N ALA A 751 -25.52 7.43 -1.63
CA ALA A 751 -26.12 7.19 -2.95
C ALA A 751 -26.71 5.78 -3.08
N GLN A 752 -27.64 5.62 -4.03
CA GLN A 752 -28.28 4.36 -4.36
C GLN A 752 -28.52 4.17 -5.86
N ARG A 753 -28.62 2.93 -6.31
CA ARG A 753 -29.11 2.57 -7.64
C ARG A 753 -29.96 1.29 -7.58
N PRO A 754 -31.29 1.41 -7.70
CA PRO A 754 -32.15 0.25 -7.94
C PRO A 754 -31.78 -0.45 -9.25
N LEU A 755 -31.90 -1.78 -9.28
CA LEU A 755 -31.57 -2.64 -10.43
C LEU A 755 -32.80 -3.47 -10.83
N GLY A 756 -32.74 -4.16 -11.97
CA GLY A 756 -33.81 -5.06 -12.45
C GLY A 756 -33.85 -6.41 -11.72
N GLY A 757 -32.74 -6.79 -11.09
CA GLY A 757 -32.60 -8.01 -10.26
C GLY A 757 -31.85 -7.74 -8.95
N PRO A 758 -31.64 -8.78 -8.13
CA PRO A 758 -30.95 -8.63 -6.85
C PRO A 758 -29.46 -8.40 -7.07
N ALA A 759 -28.89 -7.34 -6.49
CA ALA A 759 -27.45 -7.13 -6.45
C ALA A 759 -26.79 -8.21 -5.58
N LEU A 760 -26.00 -9.09 -6.22
CA LEU A 760 -25.31 -10.21 -5.58
C LEU A 760 -23.82 -9.93 -5.39
N ALA A 761 -23.20 -9.17 -6.29
CA ALA A 761 -21.76 -8.90 -6.27
C ALA A 761 -21.41 -7.50 -6.77
N VAL A 762 -20.30 -6.95 -6.29
CA VAL A 762 -19.64 -5.75 -6.79
C VAL A 762 -18.17 -6.06 -7.10
N SER A 763 -17.66 -5.57 -8.22
CA SER A 763 -16.26 -5.77 -8.59
C SER A 763 -15.30 -5.18 -7.58
N LYS A 764 -14.21 -5.88 -7.27
CA LYS A 764 -13.13 -5.33 -6.44
C LYS A 764 -12.46 -4.14 -7.13
N ALA A 765 -12.26 -3.06 -6.38
CA ALA A 765 -11.46 -1.91 -6.80
C ALA A 765 -10.00 -2.30 -7.10
N LEU A 766 -9.37 -1.68 -8.09
CA LEU A 766 -7.97 -1.90 -8.48
C LEU A 766 -7.03 -1.68 -7.29
N ASP A 767 -6.23 -2.68 -6.91
CA ASP A 767 -5.31 -2.59 -5.77
C ASP A 767 -4.14 -1.66 -6.10
N ARG A 768 -3.97 -0.56 -5.35
CA ARG A 768 -2.95 0.48 -5.60
C ARG A 768 -1.72 0.44 -4.67
N ASP A 769 -1.80 -0.34 -3.60
CA ASP A 769 -0.76 -0.50 -2.57
C ASP A 769 -0.10 -1.88 -2.58
N ARG A 770 -0.28 -2.64 -3.66
CA ARG A 770 0.26 -3.99 -3.82
C ARG A 770 1.36 -4.01 -4.89
N ALA A 771 2.54 -4.53 -4.54
CA ALA A 771 3.70 -4.62 -5.44
C ALA A 771 4.21 -6.06 -5.64
N VAL A 772 3.84 -6.95 -4.71
CA VAL A 772 4.30 -8.33 -4.62
C VAL A 772 3.18 -9.19 -4.06
N ASP A 773 3.16 -10.46 -4.43
CA ASP A 773 2.24 -11.44 -3.83
C ASP A 773 2.83 -12.13 -2.60
N GLU A 774 2.00 -12.91 -1.91
CA GLU A 774 2.36 -13.63 -0.68
C GLU A 774 3.41 -14.74 -0.92
N SER A 775 3.70 -15.10 -2.17
CA SER A 775 4.78 -16.01 -2.57
C SER A 775 6.04 -15.26 -3.01
N GLY A 776 6.06 -13.93 -2.89
CA GLY A 776 7.22 -13.10 -3.22
C GLY A 776 7.37 -12.75 -4.69
N HIS A 777 6.40 -13.07 -5.55
CA HIS A 777 6.49 -12.72 -6.97
C HIS A 777 6.18 -11.26 -7.19
N GLN A 778 7.10 -10.56 -7.86
CA GLN A 778 6.95 -9.16 -8.23
C GLN A 778 5.85 -8.96 -9.27
N MET A 779 5.03 -7.92 -9.06
CA MET A 779 3.86 -7.62 -9.89
C MET A 779 3.94 -6.24 -10.55
N THR A 780 4.83 -5.38 -10.04
CA THR A 780 4.97 -3.97 -10.38
C THR A 780 6.42 -3.60 -10.66
N VAL A 781 6.64 -2.60 -11.50
CA VAL A 781 8.00 -2.08 -11.75
C VAL A 781 8.53 -1.26 -10.58
N PHE A 782 9.82 -1.45 -10.29
CA PHE A 782 10.60 -0.54 -9.47
C PHE A 782 11.46 0.29 -10.42
N GLY A 783 11.32 1.61 -10.41
CA GLY A 783 11.87 2.52 -11.43
C GLY A 783 13.40 2.73 -11.40
N ARG A 784 14.15 1.75 -10.90
CA ARG A 784 15.58 1.78 -10.61
C ARG A 784 16.18 0.39 -10.88
N ILE A 785 17.37 0.31 -11.47
CA ILE A 785 17.93 -0.97 -11.94
C ILE A 785 18.24 -1.86 -10.73
N GLY A 786 17.69 -3.07 -10.70
CA GLY A 786 17.82 -3.99 -9.56
C GLY A 786 17.02 -3.61 -8.31
N GLY A 787 16.28 -2.50 -8.34
CA GLY A 787 15.29 -2.21 -7.31
C GLY A 787 14.14 -3.21 -7.42
N ARG A 788 13.65 -3.74 -6.30
CA ARG A 788 12.60 -4.77 -6.30
C ARG A 788 11.90 -4.90 -4.94
N PRO A 789 10.71 -5.53 -4.87
CA PRO A 789 10.21 -6.01 -3.59
C PRO A 789 11.07 -7.17 -3.06
N MET A 790 10.88 -7.49 -1.77
CA MET A 790 11.50 -8.66 -1.14
C MET A 790 10.95 -9.97 -1.74
N THR A 791 11.81 -10.97 -1.86
CA THR A 791 11.43 -12.35 -2.14
C THR A 791 10.72 -12.98 -0.93
N LEU A 792 10.08 -14.14 -1.10
CA LEU A 792 9.44 -14.85 0.02
C LEU A 792 10.43 -15.20 1.14
N GLU A 793 11.66 -15.60 0.80
CA GLU A 793 12.67 -15.93 1.80
C GLU A 793 13.05 -14.70 2.63
N GLU A 794 13.27 -13.55 1.98
CA GLU A 794 13.57 -12.28 2.64
C GLU A 794 12.39 -11.82 3.53
N MET A 795 11.16 -11.89 3.01
CA MET A 795 9.96 -11.57 3.78
C MET A 795 9.82 -12.46 5.02
N ARG A 796 10.02 -13.78 4.87
CA ARG A 796 9.91 -14.74 5.99
C ARG A 796 10.88 -14.43 7.12
N ARG A 797 12.07 -13.89 6.85
CA ARG A 797 13.02 -13.50 7.90
C ARG A 797 12.48 -12.39 8.82
N LEU A 798 11.47 -11.63 8.38
CA LEU A 798 10.83 -10.60 9.21
C LEU A 798 9.85 -11.16 10.25
N TYR A 799 9.30 -12.36 10.03
CA TYR A 799 8.23 -12.91 10.88
C TYR A 799 8.36 -14.39 11.22
N LEU A 800 9.36 -15.10 10.68
CA LEU A 800 9.68 -16.48 11.00
C LEU A 800 11.15 -16.64 11.38
N LYS A 801 11.38 -17.48 12.39
CA LYS A 801 12.71 -18.00 12.74
C LYS A 801 12.58 -19.49 13.05
N ASN A 802 13.36 -20.32 12.37
CA ASN A 802 13.32 -21.79 12.51
C ASN A 802 11.90 -22.38 12.33
N GLY A 803 11.13 -21.85 11.38
CA GLY A 803 9.77 -22.30 11.07
C GLY A 803 8.70 -21.89 12.10
N LYS A 804 9.04 -21.08 13.11
CA LYS A 804 8.11 -20.55 14.11
C LYS A 804 7.98 -19.04 13.98
N ILE A 805 6.86 -18.50 14.43
CA ILE A 805 6.64 -17.05 14.49
C ILE A 805 7.78 -16.40 15.29
N TYR A 806 8.45 -15.46 14.65
CA TYR A 806 9.37 -14.54 15.28
C TYR A 806 8.61 -13.25 15.58
N SER A 807 8.55 -12.89 16.87
CA SER A 807 7.92 -11.65 17.32
C SER A 807 8.85 -10.85 18.21
N VAL A 808 8.60 -9.55 18.29
CA VAL A 808 9.49 -8.59 18.95
C VAL A 808 8.76 -7.75 20.00
N SER A 809 9.55 -7.19 20.92
CA SER A 809 9.16 -6.12 21.83
C SER A 809 9.92 -4.86 21.45
N ASN A 810 9.27 -3.69 21.57
CA ASN A 810 9.94 -2.39 21.40
C ASN A 810 10.79 -2.01 22.62
N ASP A 811 10.59 -2.67 23.76
CA ASP A 811 11.36 -2.39 24.96
C ASP A 811 12.59 -3.32 25.06
N PRO A 812 13.76 -2.78 25.45
CA PRO A 812 14.94 -3.59 25.74
C PRO A 812 14.63 -4.66 26.80
N PRO A 813 15.21 -5.87 26.69
CA PRO A 813 15.05 -6.87 27.74
C PRO A 813 15.70 -6.38 29.05
N ALA A 814 15.10 -6.77 30.18
CA ALA A 814 15.67 -6.45 31.49
C ALA A 814 17.04 -7.12 31.63
N HIS A 815 18.10 -6.31 31.75
CA HIS A 815 19.46 -6.79 31.98
C HIS A 815 19.83 -6.70 33.47
N ALA A 816 20.83 -7.50 33.89
CA ALA A 816 21.35 -7.43 35.24
C ALA A 816 22.05 -6.07 35.44
N ARG A 817 21.35 -5.12 36.08
CA ARG A 817 21.94 -3.83 36.48
C ARG A 817 23.23 -4.07 37.27
N ARG A 818 24.30 -3.34 36.92
CA ARG A 818 25.56 -3.40 37.67
C ARG A 818 25.33 -2.91 39.11
N PRO A 819 26.12 -3.34 40.09
CA PRO A 819 25.98 -2.91 41.49
C PRO A 819 25.93 -1.39 41.66
N GLU A 820 26.61 -0.64 40.79
CA GLU A 820 26.71 0.82 40.78
C GLU A 820 25.36 1.52 40.47
N GLU A 821 24.50 0.91 39.64
CA GLU A 821 23.16 1.44 39.32
C GLU A 821 22.13 1.17 40.43
N ARG A 822 22.39 0.19 41.33
CA ARG A 822 21.53 -0.05 42.50
C ARG A 822 21.66 1.07 43.53
N VAL A 823 22.80 1.77 43.58
CA VAL A 823 23.05 2.82 44.57
C VAL A 823 22.33 4.12 44.22
N ALA A 824 22.01 4.36 42.94
CA ALA A 824 21.33 5.58 42.50
C ALA A 824 19.79 5.55 42.71
N SER A 825 19.16 4.37 42.62
CA SER A 825 17.70 4.24 42.73
C SER A 825 17.14 4.16 44.16
N ASP A 826 17.99 3.90 45.16
CA ASP A 826 17.61 3.83 46.58
C ASP A 826 17.74 5.19 47.31
N SER A 827 17.69 6.30 46.57
CA SER A 827 17.54 7.63 47.15
C SER A 827 16.07 7.81 47.58
N PRO A 828 15.74 7.96 48.87
CA PRO A 828 14.36 8.08 49.30
C PRO A 828 13.73 9.33 48.69
N GLN A 829 12.66 9.14 47.91
CA GLN A 829 11.75 10.21 47.50
C GLN A 829 11.35 11.00 48.75
N LYS A 830 11.78 12.27 48.84
CA LYS A 830 11.20 13.22 49.79
C LYS A 830 9.76 13.50 49.35
N ARG A 831 8.84 13.25 50.28
CA ARG A 831 7.42 13.59 50.21
C ARG A 831 7.18 15.06 49.90
#